data_AF-A0A060RD32-F1
#
_entry.id   AF-A0A060RD32-F1
#
_cell.length_a   1.000
_cell.length_b   1.000
_cell.length_c   1.000
_cell.angle_alpha   90.00
_cell.angle_beta   90.00
_cell.angle_gamma   90.00
#
_symmetry.space_group_name_H-M   'P 1'
#
loop_
_entity.id
_entity.type
_entity.pdbx_description
1 polymer ?
#
loop_
_entity_poly.entity_id
_entity_poly.type
_entity_poly.pdbx_seq_one_letter_code
_entity_poly.pdbx_strand_id
1 'polypeptide(L)'
;MSVAPGTTLARAWITISTLSDGVPGPAGVDANLLDWVADWNTAKTVINSSSVITPKIFAGVKNANNTLTGVALGRFSMSTRNDAGVIITETIDGIYGFRDGYKTFFIDSGGNAQLGRGNQSIKYNAVTGKVEFGSEVALAWVGATYIDASGIFTGTLSANTVNAIRINASQISAGTIDASRIDTAALKATLITAGNIEALTLNVTKGKIGGWSIDTDSIYLGTKNNISGAYTAASGLMTIGTTGIRGYKWRLDSTGAGAVAGGNIAWDAAGVVTFAASVSLNWTTPIDNINTALGGTSFPKLTQISSTGIYTGSITAEQITAGIISADRIAAGSINSTKLDAASIKANIINVGYINGLSCAFVQGTIGGWTINSGSISGGQIILDKTNNRIAVFGASSSSTAGHRTMLYYTSNSDFGMLSTDSAGNTLVRLGSVNQIAGWNLNASQIYKNNVYLGADGSIANSGKWALNNDGSGSLASGNISWNAAGAVTFSAAVSLSWTTPINDINNALGGASFPKLTYISSTGIYTGTLTASQVNAVAINASSIITGTLSADRIATGSITATKLDAASIKSDIINTTYINGLSCSFVRGTIGGFTIGSDNMSVGAIGAFGQTPIQIRTTNSGSGSIYLGTCKLYGITMTWHQTNNAGHITFGQIAASGSSIKTGFMGVQMMSHDNLEYFCLSANTLLSGSQQVYNRIAGWGFDNQNIWKNSVYLGSDGSIYNGTKWRLNNDGSGQIANGNISWNAAGTVIFASSVSLNWSAPIDNITTALGGSSYSKLTQITSTGVYTGSIVASQITAGTIDAARINTDSIRAAIITAANINALTLTIDKGYIGGWSINSYQISKNSVALSSDGSIVNGTRWKLNNDGSGQLANGNISWDTAGNITAQKAIFSNVRIRGTFRSPFVMNDPSIYINFGDTANLNQQNLNNFDNVVATRGSWDENVPLPWTLDNSGRRVCIVNYQWRSTISQGVMSITAPYGKYFFEDGIQKSTITFSRETIELLGYGDDVTFFGWIVINRRDMMCSGRYGNYLQVLASGVVTLSGTSVSMKQKTYDGNRMTISRTAVGRYTINLPWNLSGNYFVQMTGYYTNTPIYVTVMGVYSTYFQVQTQDDSSANEGSFCFQVFSTADWDL
;
A
#
# COMPACT_ATOMS: atom_id res chain seq x y z
N MET A 1 -44.67 57.68 30.97
CA MET A 1 -44.94 58.69 32.03
C MET A 1 -46.21 58.25 32.74
N SER A 2 -46.14 57.86 34.02
CA SER A 2 -47.27 57.28 34.77
C SER A 2 -47.87 58.28 35.76
N VAL A 3 -49.20 58.46 35.75
CA VAL A 3 -49.96 59.07 36.87
C VAL A 3 -51.35 58.40 36.98
N ALA A 4 -51.88 58.36 38.21
CA ALA A 4 -52.86 57.46 38.82
C ALA A 4 -54.37 57.63 38.47
N PRO A 5 -55.28 56.72 38.93
CA PRO A 5 -56.71 56.65 38.56
C PRO A 5 -57.71 57.07 39.67
N GLY A 6 -59.01 57.26 39.31
CA GLY A 6 -60.11 57.28 40.29
C GLY A 6 -61.56 57.48 39.75
N THR A 7 -62.42 56.49 40.06
CA THR A 7 -63.88 56.52 40.38
C THR A 7 -64.98 56.29 39.31
N THR A 8 -66.03 55.57 39.75
CA THR A 8 -67.17 54.94 39.03
C THR A 8 -68.51 55.44 39.61
N LEU A 9 -69.59 55.63 38.81
CA LEU A 9 -71.00 55.69 39.29
C LEU A 9 -72.04 55.28 38.22
N ALA A 10 -73.26 54.92 38.66
CA ALA A 10 -74.27 54.04 38.04
C ALA A 10 -75.68 54.66 37.77
N ARG A 11 -76.61 53.86 37.18
CA ARG A 11 -78.12 53.94 37.09
C ARG A 11 -78.71 54.81 35.94
N ALA A 12 -79.94 54.65 35.39
CA ALA A 12 -81.21 54.00 35.78
C ALA A 12 -82.16 53.75 34.54
N TRP A 13 -83.26 52.99 34.71
CA TRP A 13 -84.39 52.80 33.76
C TRP A 13 -85.67 53.53 34.24
N ILE A 14 -86.55 53.98 33.33
CA ILE A 14 -87.94 54.47 33.60
C ILE A 14 -88.93 53.95 32.53
N THR A 15 -90.11 53.52 32.98
CA THR A 15 -91.33 53.14 32.22
C THR A 15 -92.46 54.10 32.58
N ILE A 16 -93.30 54.57 31.63
CA ILE A 16 -94.59 55.24 31.90
C ILE A 16 -95.69 54.78 30.91
N SER A 17 -96.91 54.72 31.45
CA SER A 17 -98.17 54.07 31.09
C SER A 17 -99.13 54.81 30.13
N THR A 18 -100.12 54.05 29.63
CA THR A 18 -101.34 54.42 28.88
C THR A 18 -102.37 55.22 29.69
N LEU A 19 -103.06 56.20 29.06
CA LEU A 19 -104.31 56.82 29.55
C LEU A 19 -105.31 57.02 28.41
N SER A 20 -106.57 56.78 28.75
CA SER A 20 -107.80 56.66 27.94
C SER A 20 -108.56 57.99 27.73
N ASP A 21 -109.45 57.95 26.74
CA ASP A 21 -110.28 59.01 26.16
C ASP A 21 -111.15 59.85 27.12
N GLY A 22 -111.27 61.15 26.83
CA GLY A 22 -112.29 62.07 27.32
C GLY A 22 -112.97 62.82 26.16
N VAL A 23 -114.30 62.92 26.22
CA VAL A 23 -115.22 63.34 25.14
C VAL A 23 -115.00 64.79 24.64
N PRO A 24 -115.04 65.07 23.32
CA PRO A 24 -114.99 66.43 22.76
C PRO A 24 -116.25 67.26 23.02
N GLY A 25 -116.09 68.53 23.42
CA GLY A 25 -117.16 69.53 23.46
C GLY A 25 -117.45 70.17 22.07
N PRO A 26 -118.62 70.82 21.89
CA PRO A 26 -119.11 71.28 20.58
C PRO A 26 -118.28 72.39 19.91
N ALA A 27 -118.34 72.41 18.57
CA ALA A 27 -117.56 73.25 17.67
C ALA A 27 -117.79 74.77 17.86
N GLY A 28 -116.69 75.50 18.08
CA GLY A 28 -116.63 76.95 17.92
C GLY A 28 -116.41 77.32 16.46
N VAL A 29 -117.37 78.04 15.88
CA VAL A 29 -117.24 78.71 14.58
C VAL A 29 -116.42 79.98 14.79
N ASP A 30 -115.24 80.07 14.22
CA ASP A 30 -114.40 81.27 14.28
C ASP A 30 -114.11 81.80 12.87
N ALA A 31 -114.49 83.05 12.62
CA ALA A 31 -114.58 83.69 11.30
C ALA A 31 -113.26 84.33 10.84
N ASN A 32 -112.13 83.96 11.44
CA ASN A 32 -110.78 84.44 11.10
C ASN A 32 -109.75 83.30 11.02
N LEU A 33 -110.16 82.15 10.46
CA LEU A 33 -109.24 81.04 10.21
C LEU A 33 -108.22 81.46 9.13
N LEU A 34 -106.95 81.51 9.51
CA LEU A 34 -105.82 81.68 8.58
C LEU A 34 -105.94 80.63 7.45
N ASP A 35 -105.56 80.97 6.21
CA ASP A 35 -105.77 80.12 5.02
C ASP A 35 -105.35 78.65 5.20
N TRP A 36 -104.30 78.39 6.00
CA TRP A 36 -103.82 77.04 6.30
C TRP A 36 -104.76 76.25 7.23
N VAL A 37 -105.53 76.90 8.10
CA VAL A 37 -106.56 76.28 8.95
C VAL A 37 -107.87 76.06 8.17
N ALA A 38 -108.15 76.90 7.17
CA ALA A 38 -109.23 76.66 6.21
C ALA A 38 -108.93 75.47 5.28
N ASP A 39 -107.68 75.33 4.81
CA ASP A 39 -107.24 74.16 4.03
C ASP A 39 -107.16 72.88 4.88
N TRP A 40 -106.91 72.99 6.20
CA TRP A 40 -106.94 71.87 7.14
C TRP A 40 -108.36 71.30 7.35
N ASN A 41 -109.37 72.17 7.40
CA ASN A 41 -110.77 71.83 7.69
C ASN A 41 -111.66 71.60 6.45
N THR A 42 -111.10 71.68 5.24
CA THR A 42 -111.81 71.34 3.99
C THR A 42 -111.37 69.98 3.44
N ALA A 43 -112.04 69.47 2.40
CA ALA A 43 -111.87 68.11 1.82
C ALA A 43 -110.46 67.77 1.25
N LYS A 44 -109.43 68.55 1.59
CA LYS A 44 -108.01 68.36 1.24
C LYS A 44 -107.20 67.61 2.30
N THR A 45 -107.76 67.40 3.50
CA THR A 45 -107.22 66.50 4.53
C THR A 45 -108.06 65.21 4.54
N VAL A 46 -107.51 64.08 4.10
CA VAL A 46 -108.18 62.78 4.15
C VAL A 46 -107.46 61.91 5.16
N ILE A 47 -108.13 61.56 6.26
CA ILE A 47 -107.67 60.55 7.21
C ILE A 47 -108.66 59.39 7.12
N ASN A 48 -108.23 58.26 6.55
CA ASN A 48 -109.00 57.02 6.55
C ASN A 48 -108.10 55.86 7.02
N SER A 49 -108.66 54.65 7.09
CA SER A 49 -107.95 53.44 7.56
C SER A 49 -106.66 53.12 6.79
N SER A 50 -106.42 53.77 5.65
CA SER A 50 -105.34 53.43 4.71
C SER A 50 -104.51 54.63 4.27
N SER A 51 -104.82 55.88 4.67
CA SER A 51 -104.10 57.09 4.25
C SER A 51 -104.34 58.30 5.16
N VAL A 52 -103.31 59.15 5.31
CA VAL A 52 -103.36 60.47 5.95
C VAL A 52 -102.80 61.49 4.95
N ILE A 53 -103.65 62.37 4.39
CA ILE A 53 -103.24 63.47 3.51
C ILE A 53 -103.16 64.75 4.34
N THR A 54 -101.99 65.39 4.43
CA THR A 54 -101.82 66.67 5.14
C THR A 54 -102.14 67.87 4.23
N PRO A 55 -102.60 69.01 4.77
CA PRO A 55 -102.76 70.23 3.98
C PRO A 55 -101.42 70.74 3.41
N LYS A 56 -101.50 71.61 2.40
CA LYS A 56 -100.33 72.20 1.74
C LYS A 56 -99.61 73.13 2.72
N ILE A 57 -98.42 72.75 3.17
CA ILE A 57 -97.63 73.59 4.08
C ILE A 57 -96.42 74.12 3.32
N PHE A 58 -96.28 75.44 3.32
CA PHE A 58 -95.11 76.14 2.79
C PHE A 58 -94.43 76.90 3.93
N ALA A 59 -93.12 76.70 4.09
CA ALA A 59 -92.30 77.43 5.04
C ALA A 59 -91.11 78.04 4.31
N GLY A 60 -91.15 79.35 4.06
CA GLY A 60 -90.06 80.08 3.40
C GLY A 60 -90.53 81.28 2.58
N VAL A 61 -89.68 81.73 1.67
CA VAL A 61 -89.90 82.92 0.83
C VAL A 61 -90.32 82.47 -0.58
N LYS A 62 -91.45 83.00 -1.06
CA LYS A 62 -91.81 82.89 -2.48
C LYS A 62 -90.96 83.87 -3.28
N ASN A 63 -90.18 83.35 -4.22
CA ASN A 63 -89.32 84.15 -5.08
C ASN A 63 -90.17 84.92 -6.12
N ALA A 64 -89.64 86.02 -6.67
CA ALA A 64 -90.34 86.85 -7.66
C ALA A 64 -90.77 86.08 -8.93
N ASN A 65 -90.10 84.97 -9.23
CA ASN A 65 -90.40 84.08 -10.35
C ASN A 65 -91.43 82.98 -10.03
N ASN A 66 -92.21 83.14 -8.96
CA ASN A 66 -93.20 82.19 -8.43
C ASN A 66 -92.66 80.85 -7.90
N THR A 67 -91.34 80.65 -7.87
CA THR A 67 -90.74 79.48 -7.21
C THR A 67 -90.59 79.68 -5.70
N LEU A 68 -90.28 78.62 -4.95
CA LEU A 68 -90.07 78.67 -3.51
C LEU A 68 -88.58 78.62 -3.14
N THR A 69 -88.18 79.40 -2.14
CA THR A 69 -86.98 79.18 -1.33
C THR A 69 -87.45 78.85 0.09
N GLY A 70 -87.41 77.58 0.47
CA GLY A 70 -88.07 77.08 1.68
C GLY A 70 -88.43 75.60 1.58
N VAL A 71 -89.31 75.14 2.47
CA VAL A 71 -89.80 73.76 2.51
C VAL A 71 -91.28 73.74 2.09
N ALA A 72 -91.64 72.75 1.29
CA ALA A 72 -92.99 72.44 0.88
C ALA A 72 -93.35 71.03 1.36
N LEU A 73 -94.50 70.87 2.02
CA LEU A 73 -95.03 69.59 2.50
C LEU A 73 -96.46 69.39 1.99
N GLY A 74 -96.73 68.23 1.39
CA GLY A 74 -98.05 67.81 0.94
C GLY A 74 -98.05 67.26 -0.49
N ARG A 75 -99.24 67.19 -1.12
CA ARG A 75 -99.41 66.75 -2.52
C ARG A 75 -100.04 67.84 -3.40
N PHE A 76 -99.26 68.54 -4.23
CA PHE A 76 -99.74 69.63 -5.09
C PHE A 76 -98.72 70.07 -6.16
N SER A 77 -99.19 70.72 -7.22
CA SER A 77 -98.31 71.32 -8.23
C SER A 77 -97.71 72.65 -7.77
N MET A 78 -96.41 72.85 -8.00
CA MET A 78 -95.66 74.06 -7.68
C MET A 78 -94.67 74.40 -8.79
N SER A 79 -94.38 75.68 -9.00
CA SER A 79 -93.31 76.12 -9.90
C SER A 79 -91.94 75.84 -9.26
N THR A 80 -91.14 74.96 -9.87
CA THR A 80 -89.78 74.60 -9.46
C THR A 80 -88.81 74.84 -10.62
N ARG A 81 -87.50 74.79 -10.37
CA ARG A 81 -86.49 74.78 -11.42
C ARG A 81 -85.94 73.37 -11.61
N ASN A 82 -85.87 72.93 -12.86
CA ASN A 82 -85.15 71.72 -13.23
C ASN A 82 -83.62 71.95 -13.15
N ASP A 83 -82.81 70.91 -13.38
CA ASP A 83 -81.35 71.01 -13.28
C ASP A 83 -80.74 72.04 -14.25
N ALA A 84 -81.40 72.32 -15.38
CA ALA A 84 -81.01 73.34 -16.36
C ALA A 84 -81.43 74.78 -15.99
N GLY A 85 -82.11 74.98 -14.86
CA GLY A 85 -82.55 76.29 -14.38
C GLY A 85 -83.84 76.84 -14.98
N VAL A 86 -84.51 76.03 -15.80
CA VAL A 86 -85.81 76.37 -16.40
C VAL A 86 -86.92 76.16 -15.39
N ILE A 87 -87.86 77.11 -15.29
CA ILE A 87 -89.03 77.00 -14.41
C ILE A 87 -90.03 76.03 -15.03
N ILE A 88 -90.35 74.97 -14.29
CA ILE A 88 -91.31 73.93 -14.63
C ILE A 88 -92.39 73.85 -13.55
N THR A 89 -93.53 73.26 -13.88
CA THR A 89 -94.54 72.88 -12.87
C THR A 89 -94.28 71.45 -12.43
N GLU A 90 -93.97 71.24 -11.16
CA GLU A 90 -93.69 69.94 -10.57
C GLU A 90 -94.71 69.59 -9.48
N THR A 91 -95.16 68.34 -9.45
CA THR A 91 -96.01 67.84 -8.36
C THR A 91 -95.15 67.50 -7.16
N ILE A 92 -95.27 68.30 -6.10
CA ILE A 92 -94.75 67.99 -4.77
C ILE A 92 -95.62 66.88 -4.21
N ASP A 93 -95.00 65.83 -3.68
CA ASP A 93 -95.69 64.66 -3.13
C ASP A 93 -94.90 64.07 -1.97
N GLY A 94 -94.88 64.80 -0.85
CA GLY A 94 -94.04 64.50 0.31
C GLY A 94 -93.45 65.78 0.91
N ILE A 95 -92.24 65.70 1.48
CA ILE A 95 -91.51 66.84 2.06
C ILE A 95 -90.36 67.20 1.11
N TYR A 96 -90.37 68.43 0.58
CA TYR A 96 -89.38 68.90 -0.39
C TYR A 96 -88.77 70.22 0.10
N GLY A 97 -87.43 70.32 0.05
CA GLY A 97 -86.70 71.56 0.29
C GLY A 97 -86.25 72.21 -1.00
N PHE A 98 -86.34 73.54 -1.05
CA PHE A 98 -86.01 74.36 -2.21
C PHE A 98 -85.09 75.53 -1.86
N ARG A 99 -84.16 75.85 -2.76
CA ARG A 99 -83.37 77.09 -2.73
C ARG A 99 -83.40 77.74 -4.11
N ASP A 100 -83.98 78.93 -4.21
CA ASP A 100 -84.22 79.66 -5.46
C ASP A 100 -84.92 78.79 -6.54
N GLY A 101 -85.93 78.03 -6.09
CA GLY A 101 -86.71 77.12 -6.93
C GLY A 101 -86.07 75.76 -7.21
N TYR A 102 -84.78 75.55 -6.93
CA TYR A 102 -84.13 74.25 -7.12
C TYR A 102 -84.36 73.32 -5.93
N LYS A 103 -84.66 72.05 -6.19
CA LYS A 103 -84.72 71.01 -5.15
C LYS A 103 -83.36 70.82 -4.49
N THR A 104 -83.30 70.95 -3.17
CA THR A 104 -82.10 70.72 -2.35
C THR A 104 -82.19 69.46 -1.51
N PHE A 105 -83.40 69.00 -1.21
CA PHE A 105 -83.66 67.67 -0.66
C PHE A 105 -85.13 67.30 -0.90
N PHE A 106 -85.48 66.03 -0.84
CA PHE A 106 -86.86 65.61 -0.73
C PHE A 106 -86.99 64.24 -0.07
N ILE A 107 -88.18 63.97 0.47
CA ILE A 107 -88.69 62.65 0.81
C ILE A 107 -90.07 62.56 0.17
N ASP A 108 -90.27 61.65 -0.77
CA ASP A 108 -91.54 61.49 -1.48
C ASP A 108 -92.44 60.39 -0.88
N SER A 109 -93.70 60.34 -1.30
CA SER A 109 -94.67 59.34 -0.85
C SER A 109 -94.32 57.90 -1.28
N GLY A 110 -93.44 57.73 -2.28
CA GLY A 110 -92.91 56.45 -2.74
C GLY A 110 -91.72 55.94 -1.92
N GLY A 111 -91.28 56.70 -0.92
CA GLY A 111 -90.17 56.35 -0.03
C GLY A 111 -88.79 56.75 -0.55
N ASN A 112 -88.70 57.45 -1.69
CA ASN A 112 -87.41 57.96 -2.17
C ASN A 112 -86.99 59.15 -1.30
N ALA A 113 -85.71 59.19 -0.93
CA ALA A 113 -85.14 60.30 -0.17
C ALA A 113 -83.88 60.81 -0.86
N GLN A 114 -83.84 62.10 -1.22
CA GLN A 114 -82.68 62.73 -1.84
C GLN A 114 -82.18 63.89 -1.00
N LEU A 115 -80.86 64.03 -0.91
CA LEU A 115 -80.15 65.20 -0.40
C LEU A 115 -79.18 65.71 -1.48
N GLY A 116 -79.25 67.00 -1.83
CA GLY A 116 -78.46 67.61 -2.89
C GLY A 116 -79.20 67.74 -4.24
N ARG A 117 -78.54 68.34 -5.23
CA ARG A 117 -79.08 68.72 -6.54
C ARG A 117 -78.27 68.11 -7.68
N GLY A 118 -78.93 67.67 -8.76
CA GLY A 118 -78.28 67.22 -10.00
C GLY A 118 -77.17 66.20 -9.75
N ASN A 119 -75.98 66.45 -10.32
CA ASN A 119 -74.81 65.59 -10.14
C ASN A 119 -74.25 65.57 -8.70
N GLN A 120 -74.71 66.44 -7.80
CA GLN A 120 -74.27 66.48 -6.40
C GLN A 120 -75.29 65.82 -5.44
N SER A 121 -76.27 65.08 -5.96
CA SER A 121 -77.31 64.47 -5.13
C SER A 121 -76.94 63.09 -4.60
N ILE A 122 -77.27 62.80 -3.35
CA ILE A 122 -77.32 61.46 -2.75
C ILE A 122 -78.80 61.07 -2.65
N LYS A 123 -79.21 59.99 -3.30
CA LYS A 123 -80.60 59.57 -3.42
C LYS A 123 -80.80 58.12 -3.01
N TYR A 124 -81.56 57.87 -1.95
CA TYR A 124 -82.15 56.56 -1.71
C TYR A 124 -83.33 56.34 -2.66
N ASN A 125 -83.26 55.29 -3.46
CA ASN A 125 -84.32 54.85 -4.37
C ASN A 125 -85.05 53.66 -3.74
N ALA A 126 -86.26 53.88 -3.24
CA ALA A 126 -87.01 52.88 -2.50
C ALA A 126 -87.42 51.67 -3.34
N VAL A 127 -87.55 51.82 -4.67
CA VAL A 127 -87.88 50.70 -5.58
C VAL A 127 -86.71 49.73 -5.72
N THR A 128 -85.48 50.24 -5.72
CA THR A 128 -84.27 49.40 -5.87
C THR A 128 -83.61 49.05 -4.52
N GLY A 129 -83.99 49.75 -3.45
CA GLY A 129 -83.34 49.67 -2.14
C GLY A 129 -81.92 50.24 -2.13
N LYS A 130 -81.51 50.99 -3.17
CA LYS A 130 -80.12 51.47 -3.34
C LYS A 130 -79.98 52.94 -3.03
N VAL A 131 -78.79 53.32 -2.55
CA VAL A 131 -78.34 54.72 -2.51
C VAL A 131 -77.59 55.01 -3.81
N GLU A 132 -78.15 55.89 -4.63
CA GLU A 132 -77.62 56.43 -5.88
C GLU A 132 -76.85 57.73 -5.57
N PHE A 133 -75.65 57.87 -6.10
CA PHE A 133 -74.82 59.07 -5.94
C PHE A 133 -74.68 59.78 -7.29
N GLY A 134 -74.85 61.09 -7.30
CA GLY A 134 -74.55 61.91 -8.46
C GLY A 134 -73.05 61.96 -8.74
N SER A 135 -72.66 62.24 -9.98
CA SER A 135 -71.28 62.18 -10.46
C SER A 135 -70.29 63.16 -9.81
N GLU A 136 -70.77 64.17 -9.08
CA GLU A 136 -69.97 65.15 -8.33
C GLU A 136 -69.95 64.87 -6.82
N VAL A 137 -70.64 63.83 -6.35
CA VAL A 137 -70.59 63.41 -4.93
C VAL A 137 -69.28 62.67 -4.67
N ALA A 138 -68.32 63.35 -4.04
CA ALA A 138 -67.12 62.72 -3.51
C ALA A 138 -67.39 62.13 -2.12
N LEU A 139 -67.36 60.80 -2.01
CA LEU A 139 -67.49 60.10 -0.74
C LEU A 139 -66.10 59.66 -0.28
N ALA A 140 -65.70 60.09 0.90
CA ALA A 140 -64.54 59.54 1.59
C ALA A 140 -64.88 58.12 2.07
N TRP A 141 -64.92 57.16 1.15
CA TRP A 141 -65.18 55.76 1.44
C TRP A 141 -64.01 55.18 2.21
N VAL A 142 -64.12 55.14 3.53
CA VAL A 142 -63.29 54.26 4.36
C VAL A 142 -63.80 52.83 4.11
N GLY A 143 -63.20 52.13 3.15
CA GLY A 143 -63.30 50.67 3.04
C GLY A 143 -64.24 50.05 1.98
N ALA A 144 -64.78 50.80 1.02
CA ALA A 144 -65.55 50.21 -0.10
C ALA A 144 -64.77 50.28 -1.42
N THR A 145 -64.69 49.14 -2.13
CA THR A 145 -64.08 49.01 -3.47
C THR A 145 -65.18 48.73 -4.49
N TYR A 146 -65.18 49.45 -5.61
CA TYR A 146 -66.08 49.20 -6.73
C TYR A 146 -65.29 49.17 -8.05
N ILE A 147 -65.77 48.35 -8.99
CA ILE A 147 -65.12 48.06 -10.28
C ILE A 147 -66.10 48.43 -11.39
N ASP A 148 -65.62 49.19 -12.39
CA ASP A 148 -66.33 49.44 -13.64
C ASP A 148 -65.47 49.20 -14.88
N ALA A 149 -66.05 49.47 -16.06
CA ALA A 149 -65.41 49.27 -17.36
C ALA A 149 -64.14 50.12 -17.57
N SER A 150 -63.93 51.15 -16.75
CA SER A 150 -62.80 52.08 -16.82
C SER A 150 -61.74 51.86 -15.75
N GLY A 151 -61.98 51.00 -14.75
CA GLY A 151 -60.92 50.53 -13.85
C GLY A 151 -61.37 50.28 -12.41
N ILE A 152 -60.37 50.23 -11.53
CA ILE A 152 -60.52 50.01 -10.09
C ILE A 152 -60.20 51.32 -9.38
N PHE A 153 -61.20 51.94 -8.77
CA PHE A 153 -61.06 53.22 -8.07
C PHE A 153 -61.13 53.00 -6.55
N THR A 154 -60.05 53.27 -5.82
CA THR A 154 -59.97 53.12 -4.35
C THR A 154 -59.12 54.20 -3.70
N GLY A 155 -59.46 54.57 -2.46
CA GLY A 155 -58.71 55.56 -1.64
C GLY A 155 -57.48 55.00 -0.91
N THR A 156 -57.34 53.69 -0.74
CA THR A 156 -56.11 53.01 -0.30
C THR A 156 -56.25 51.50 -0.58
N LEU A 157 -55.31 50.93 -1.35
CA LEU A 157 -55.32 49.52 -1.72
C LEU A 157 -54.62 48.68 -0.63
N SER A 158 -55.39 48.00 0.22
CA SER A 158 -54.89 47.05 1.21
C SER A 158 -54.68 45.66 0.58
N ALA A 159 -53.59 44.98 0.96
CA ALA A 159 -53.27 43.62 0.50
C ALA A 159 -54.39 42.60 0.75
N ASN A 160 -55.28 42.87 1.70
CA ASN A 160 -56.42 42.00 2.01
C ASN A 160 -57.57 42.13 1.00
N THR A 161 -57.71 43.28 0.34
CA THR A 161 -58.78 43.54 -0.64
C THR A 161 -58.48 42.91 -2.00
N VAL A 162 -57.20 42.71 -2.34
CA VAL A 162 -56.75 42.06 -3.58
C VAL A 162 -57.16 40.58 -3.64
N ASN A 163 -57.23 39.90 -2.49
CA ASN A 163 -57.59 38.47 -2.42
C ASN A 163 -59.08 38.19 -2.72
N ALA A 164 -59.96 39.18 -2.65
CA ALA A 164 -61.40 39.00 -2.89
C ALA A 164 -61.80 39.08 -4.37
N ILE A 165 -60.91 39.56 -5.26
CA ILE A 165 -61.12 39.54 -6.71
C ILE A 165 -60.44 38.28 -7.24
N ARG A 166 -61.17 37.17 -7.27
CA ARG A 166 -60.75 35.96 -7.97
C ARG A 166 -60.79 36.27 -9.48
N ILE A 167 -59.65 36.68 -10.06
CA ILE A 167 -59.51 36.81 -11.51
C ILE A 167 -59.58 35.38 -12.09
N ASN A 168 -60.74 34.99 -12.61
CA ASN A 168 -60.91 33.74 -13.32
C ASN A 168 -60.03 33.76 -14.59
N ALA A 169 -59.52 32.61 -15.04
CA ALA A 169 -58.69 32.53 -16.24
C ALA A 169 -59.41 33.10 -17.50
N SER A 170 -60.75 33.03 -17.53
CA SER A 170 -61.58 33.64 -18.57
C SER A 170 -61.58 35.18 -18.57
N GLN A 171 -61.13 35.81 -17.48
CA GLN A 171 -61.01 37.26 -17.34
C GLN A 171 -59.63 37.79 -17.77
N ILE A 172 -58.70 36.91 -18.17
CA ILE A 172 -57.40 37.26 -18.75
C ILE A 172 -57.48 37.06 -20.27
N SER A 173 -57.86 38.11 -20.99
CA SER A 173 -57.78 38.16 -22.46
C SER A 173 -56.48 38.85 -22.90
N ALA A 174 -55.99 38.55 -24.10
CA ALA A 174 -54.78 39.18 -24.62
C ALA A 174 -54.94 40.73 -24.63
N GLY A 175 -54.04 41.43 -23.92
CA GLY A 175 -54.06 42.89 -23.77
C GLY A 175 -54.51 43.43 -22.41
N THR A 176 -55.06 42.60 -21.50
CA THR A 176 -55.49 43.03 -20.16
C THR A 176 -54.34 43.28 -19.18
N ILE A 177 -53.18 42.65 -19.40
CA ILE A 177 -51.94 42.91 -18.67
C ILE A 177 -50.88 43.35 -19.70
N ASP A 178 -50.40 44.59 -19.58
CA ASP A 178 -49.30 45.11 -20.40
C ASP A 178 -47.99 44.37 -20.04
N ALA A 179 -47.25 43.92 -21.05
CA ALA A 179 -45.99 43.21 -20.89
C ALA A 179 -44.95 44.03 -20.10
N SER A 180 -45.06 45.35 -20.10
CA SER A 180 -44.22 46.26 -19.30
C SER A 180 -44.42 46.11 -17.78
N ARG A 181 -45.58 45.58 -17.34
CA ARG A 181 -45.93 45.38 -15.92
C ARG A 181 -45.78 43.94 -15.45
N ILE A 182 -45.30 43.06 -16.32
CA ILE A 182 -44.87 41.70 -15.99
C ILE A 182 -43.35 41.75 -15.77
N ASP A 183 -42.92 41.66 -14.52
CA ASP A 183 -41.50 41.46 -14.23
C ASP A 183 -41.07 40.06 -14.71
N THR A 184 -40.56 40.01 -15.93
CA THR A 184 -40.07 38.77 -16.56
C THR A 184 -38.87 38.18 -15.81
N ALA A 185 -38.18 38.94 -14.95
CA ALA A 185 -37.13 38.42 -14.09
C ALA A 185 -37.72 37.62 -12.90
N ALA A 186 -38.85 38.03 -12.35
CA ALA A 186 -39.58 37.30 -11.31
C ALA A 186 -40.29 36.05 -11.86
N LEU A 187 -40.79 36.08 -13.10
CA LEU A 187 -41.45 34.93 -13.76
C LEU A 187 -40.48 33.83 -14.21
N LYS A 188 -39.23 34.20 -14.54
CA LYS A 188 -38.15 33.25 -14.87
C LYS A 188 -37.75 32.34 -13.71
N ALA A 189 -38.00 32.74 -12.47
CA ALA A 189 -37.59 31.99 -11.29
C ALA A 189 -38.69 31.05 -10.76
N THR A 190 -39.97 31.39 -10.95
CA THR A 190 -41.06 30.70 -10.22
C THR A 190 -41.98 29.87 -11.10
N LEU A 191 -42.24 30.24 -12.37
CA LEU A 191 -43.14 29.49 -13.26
C LEU A 191 -42.40 28.70 -14.35
N ILE A 192 -41.15 29.06 -14.64
CA ILE A 192 -40.24 28.30 -15.51
C ILE A 192 -39.19 27.62 -14.62
N THR A 193 -39.63 26.72 -13.76
CA THR A 193 -38.73 25.78 -13.08
C THR A 193 -38.44 24.61 -14.03
N ALA A 194 -37.31 23.93 -13.85
CA ALA A 194 -36.93 22.77 -14.69
C ALA A 194 -38.06 21.72 -14.80
N GLY A 195 -38.89 21.58 -13.76
CA GLY A 195 -40.04 20.65 -13.76
C GLY A 195 -41.18 21.04 -14.71
N ASN A 196 -41.40 22.34 -14.97
CA ASN A 196 -42.43 22.79 -15.91
C ASN A 196 -41.95 22.73 -17.38
N ILE A 197 -40.64 22.56 -17.60
CA ILE A 197 -40.03 22.34 -18.93
C ILE A 197 -40.07 20.86 -19.31
N GLU A 198 -39.88 19.94 -18.36
CA GLU A 198 -39.85 18.49 -18.62
C GLU A 198 -41.22 17.93 -19.08
N ALA A 199 -42.33 18.61 -18.76
CA ALA A 199 -43.68 18.23 -19.19
C ALA A 199 -44.12 18.86 -20.53
N LEU A 200 -43.30 19.74 -21.13
CA LEU A 200 -43.65 20.50 -22.34
C LEU A 200 -42.79 20.04 -23.54
N THR A 201 -43.39 19.35 -24.51
CA THR A 201 -42.71 19.01 -25.79
C THR A 201 -42.45 20.29 -26.60
N LEU A 202 -41.28 20.89 -26.43
CA LEU A 202 -40.86 22.09 -27.16
C LEU A 202 -40.27 21.69 -28.53
N ASN A 203 -40.97 22.02 -29.62
CA ASN A 203 -40.42 21.98 -30.99
C ASN A 203 -39.43 23.15 -31.21
N VAL A 204 -38.23 23.06 -30.61
CA VAL A 204 -37.20 24.11 -30.73
C VAL A 204 -36.44 23.96 -32.05
N THR A 205 -36.80 24.74 -33.06
CA THR A 205 -36.11 24.78 -34.38
C THR A 205 -34.98 25.81 -34.42
N LYS A 206 -34.94 26.75 -33.47
CA LYS A 206 -33.88 27.73 -33.22
C LYS A 206 -33.98 28.31 -31.81
N GLY A 207 -32.86 28.58 -31.13
CA GLY A 207 -32.91 29.19 -29.79
C GLY A 207 -31.60 29.11 -29.01
N LYS A 208 -31.62 29.50 -27.72
CA LYS A 208 -30.49 29.30 -26.80
C LYS A 208 -30.94 28.57 -25.52
N ILE A 209 -30.24 27.50 -25.13
CA ILE A 209 -30.47 26.75 -23.88
C ILE A 209 -29.15 26.67 -23.12
N GLY A 210 -29.07 27.27 -21.93
CA GLY A 210 -27.88 27.17 -21.07
C GLY A 210 -26.55 27.59 -21.72
N GLY A 211 -26.59 28.59 -22.62
CA GLY A 211 -25.43 29.06 -23.39
C GLY A 211 -25.24 28.38 -24.76
N TRP A 212 -25.90 27.24 -24.99
CA TRP A 212 -25.90 26.54 -26.28
C TRP A 212 -26.92 27.16 -27.22
N SER A 213 -26.49 27.53 -28.41
CA SER A 213 -27.36 27.93 -29.51
C SER A 213 -27.83 26.69 -30.26
N ILE A 214 -29.11 26.64 -30.60
CA ILE A 214 -29.75 25.59 -31.39
C ILE A 214 -30.18 26.24 -32.70
N ASP A 215 -29.91 25.60 -33.81
CA ASP A 215 -30.48 25.92 -35.12
C ASP A 215 -30.92 24.65 -35.86
N THR A 216 -31.22 24.77 -37.16
CA THR A 216 -31.81 23.70 -37.97
C THR A 216 -30.90 22.49 -38.19
N ASP A 217 -29.57 22.64 -38.07
CA ASP A 217 -28.63 21.54 -38.35
C ASP A 217 -27.60 21.31 -37.24
N SER A 218 -27.57 22.18 -36.21
CA SER A 218 -26.55 22.17 -35.17
C SER A 218 -27.04 22.65 -33.81
N ILE A 219 -26.48 22.05 -32.76
CA ILE A 219 -26.49 22.51 -31.38
C ILE A 219 -25.06 22.92 -31.03
N TYR A 220 -24.80 24.18 -30.74
CA TYR A 220 -23.45 24.70 -30.58
C TYR A 220 -23.28 25.69 -29.44
N LEU A 221 -22.17 25.56 -28.72
CA LEU A 221 -21.70 26.49 -27.71
C LEU A 221 -20.60 27.36 -28.33
N GLY A 222 -20.83 28.67 -28.45
CA GLY A 222 -19.91 29.61 -29.11
C GLY A 222 -20.28 29.92 -30.56
N THR A 223 -19.28 29.94 -31.46
CA THR A 223 -19.50 30.09 -32.90
C THR A 223 -19.73 28.72 -33.52
N LYS A 224 -20.82 28.55 -34.29
CA LYS A 224 -21.15 27.31 -34.99
C LYS A 224 -20.01 26.87 -35.90
N ASN A 225 -19.62 25.60 -35.78
CA ASN A 225 -18.73 24.97 -36.75
C ASN A 225 -19.23 23.56 -37.12
N ASN A 226 -20.07 23.48 -38.15
CA ASN A 226 -20.61 22.24 -38.71
C ASN A 226 -19.95 21.90 -40.06
N ILE A 227 -18.65 22.17 -40.23
CA ILE A 227 -17.89 21.96 -41.48
C ILE A 227 -17.01 20.71 -41.36
N SER A 228 -17.28 19.62 -42.09
CA SER A 228 -16.47 18.37 -42.08
C SER A 228 -14.95 18.60 -41.89
N GLY A 229 -14.32 17.93 -40.92
CA GLY A 229 -12.87 18.03 -40.69
C GLY A 229 -12.39 19.18 -39.79
N ALA A 230 -13.21 20.19 -39.51
CA ALA A 230 -12.81 21.38 -38.74
C ALA A 230 -12.99 21.23 -37.21
N TYR A 231 -12.27 22.03 -36.41
CA TYR A 231 -12.41 22.11 -34.94
C TYR A 231 -13.13 23.39 -34.50
N THR A 232 -13.65 23.44 -33.28
CA THR A 232 -14.10 24.73 -32.73
C THR A 232 -12.90 25.65 -32.43
N ALA A 233 -13.11 26.96 -32.46
CA ALA A 233 -12.03 27.95 -32.44
C ALA A 233 -11.33 28.11 -31.07
N ALA A 234 -11.97 27.70 -29.98
CA ALA A 234 -11.44 27.89 -28.62
C ALA A 234 -11.93 26.78 -27.66
N SER A 235 -11.15 26.54 -26.61
CA SER A 235 -11.49 25.60 -25.54
C SER A 235 -12.83 25.95 -24.89
N GLY A 236 -13.64 24.94 -24.59
CA GLY A 236 -15.00 25.13 -24.05
C GLY A 236 -16.08 25.40 -25.10
N LEU A 237 -15.72 25.57 -26.38
CA LEU A 237 -16.70 25.65 -27.48
C LEU A 237 -16.94 24.26 -28.08
N MET A 238 -18.19 23.96 -28.43
CA MET A 238 -18.58 22.68 -29.02
C MET A 238 -19.65 22.87 -30.09
N THR A 239 -19.65 22.08 -31.16
CA THR A 239 -20.75 22.01 -32.13
C THR A 239 -21.12 20.55 -32.34
N ILE A 240 -22.39 20.22 -32.16
CA ILE A 240 -23.01 18.94 -32.47
C ILE A 240 -23.92 19.20 -33.66
N GLY A 241 -23.57 18.72 -34.84
CA GLY A 241 -24.35 18.95 -36.05
C GLY A 241 -24.39 17.76 -36.98
N THR A 242 -25.07 17.93 -38.10
CA THR A 242 -25.23 16.89 -39.12
C THR A 242 -23.91 16.35 -39.71
N THR A 243 -22.80 17.10 -39.60
CA THR A 243 -21.46 16.64 -40.03
C THR A 243 -20.64 15.97 -38.91
N GLY A 244 -21.20 15.84 -37.71
CA GLY A 244 -20.58 15.20 -36.56
C GLY A 244 -20.46 16.10 -35.32
N ILE A 245 -19.59 15.71 -34.39
CA ILE A 245 -19.35 16.39 -33.11
C ILE A 245 -17.96 17.02 -33.10
N ARG A 246 -17.87 18.30 -32.76
CA ARG A 246 -16.65 19.09 -32.80
C ARG A 246 -16.40 19.78 -31.48
N GLY A 247 -15.17 19.73 -31.01
CA GLY A 247 -14.67 20.53 -29.91
C GLY A 247 -13.31 21.14 -30.22
N TYR A 248 -12.72 21.80 -29.24
CA TYR A 248 -11.44 22.46 -29.42
C TYR A 248 -10.35 21.40 -29.54
N LYS A 249 -9.71 21.34 -30.72
CA LYS A 249 -8.66 20.36 -31.02
C LYS A 249 -9.12 18.89 -31.04
N TRP A 250 -10.42 18.63 -31.09
CA TRP A 250 -10.94 17.28 -31.29
C TRP A 250 -12.24 17.25 -32.09
N ARG A 251 -12.51 16.16 -32.79
CA ARG A 251 -13.70 15.94 -33.60
C ARG A 251 -14.02 14.47 -33.82
N LEU A 252 -15.29 14.20 -34.09
CA LEU A 252 -15.84 12.97 -34.64
C LEU A 252 -16.71 13.37 -35.84
N ASP A 253 -16.30 13.04 -37.04
CA ASP A 253 -17.05 13.32 -38.26
C ASP A 253 -18.12 12.22 -38.49
N SER A 254 -19.25 12.57 -39.09
CA SER A 254 -20.35 11.62 -39.34
C SER A 254 -20.00 10.50 -40.33
N THR A 255 -18.84 10.60 -41.00
CA THR A 255 -18.25 9.57 -41.87
C THR A 255 -17.50 8.48 -41.10
N GLY A 256 -17.29 8.63 -39.79
CA GLY A 256 -16.48 7.71 -38.95
C GLY A 256 -15.04 8.17 -38.75
N ALA A 257 -14.57 9.17 -39.51
CA ALA A 257 -13.27 9.81 -39.28
C ALA A 257 -13.28 10.65 -37.99
N GLY A 258 -12.12 10.88 -37.38
CA GLY A 258 -12.03 11.69 -36.18
C GLY A 258 -10.62 12.17 -35.89
N ALA A 259 -10.49 13.09 -34.95
CA ALA A 259 -9.19 13.54 -34.51
C ALA A 259 -9.24 14.08 -33.08
N VAL A 260 -8.13 13.98 -32.35
CA VAL A 260 -7.92 14.55 -31.03
C VAL A 260 -6.53 15.23 -30.99
N ALA A 261 -6.25 15.99 -29.93
CA ALA A 261 -4.99 16.72 -29.74
C ALA A 261 -4.60 17.69 -30.88
N GLY A 262 -5.57 18.23 -31.61
CA GLY A 262 -5.39 19.26 -32.63
C GLY A 262 -5.13 18.69 -34.02
N GLY A 263 -5.48 17.42 -34.24
CA GLY A 263 -5.12 16.68 -35.45
C GLY A 263 -3.85 15.85 -35.27
N ASN A 264 -3.19 16.00 -34.12
CA ASN A 264 -2.01 15.23 -33.80
C ASN A 264 -2.30 13.75 -33.58
N ILE A 265 -3.54 13.36 -33.29
CA ILE A 265 -3.98 11.97 -33.31
C ILE A 265 -5.26 11.96 -34.14
N ALA A 266 -5.22 11.49 -35.38
CA ALA A 266 -6.37 11.51 -36.29
C ALA A 266 -6.62 10.12 -36.86
N TRP A 267 -7.86 9.80 -37.23
CA TRP A 267 -8.19 8.59 -37.96
C TRP A 267 -9.15 8.87 -39.11
N ASP A 268 -9.01 8.09 -40.18
CA ASP A 268 -9.91 8.14 -41.33
C ASP A 268 -11.17 7.27 -41.14
N ALA A 269 -12.06 7.27 -42.13
CA ALA A 269 -13.30 6.48 -42.09
C ALA A 269 -13.06 4.95 -42.10
N ALA A 270 -11.87 4.49 -42.48
CA ALA A 270 -11.46 3.08 -42.44
C ALA A 270 -10.85 2.68 -41.09
N GLY A 271 -10.67 3.63 -40.16
CA GLY A 271 -10.11 3.40 -38.83
C GLY A 271 -8.59 3.47 -38.77
N VAL A 272 -7.92 4.00 -39.79
CA VAL A 272 -6.46 4.15 -39.81
C VAL A 272 -6.04 5.33 -38.94
N VAL A 273 -5.33 5.09 -37.83
CA VAL A 273 -4.88 6.13 -36.88
C VAL A 273 -3.49 6.67 -37.25
N THR A 274 -3.38 8.00 -37.39
CA THR A 274 -2.15 8.76 -37.66
C THR A 274 -1.78 9.62 -36.44
N PHE A 275 -0.52 9.51 -35.99
CA PHE A 275 0.05 10.32 -34.91
C PHE A 275 1.04 11.36 -35.48
N ALA A 276 0.91 12.64 -35.12
CA ALA A 276 1.86 13.69 -35.47
C ALA A 276 3.08 13.67 -34.53
N ALA A 277 4.21 14.19 -35.00
CA ALA A 277 5.49 14.17 -34.28
C ALA A 277 5.46 14.81 -32.88
N SER A 278 4.48 15.66 -32.59
CA SER A 278 4.30 16.32 -31.29
C SER A 278 3.53 15.50 -30.23
N VAL A 279 3.13 14.25 -30.53
CA VAL A 279 2.48 13.35 -29.55
C VAL A 279 3.53 12.58 -28.74
N SER A 280 3.51 12.73 -27.41
CA SER A 280 4.34 11.95 -26.47
C SER A 280 3.49 10.89 -25.76
N LEU A 281 3.82 9.61 -25.90
CA LEU A 281 3.09 8.49 -25.32
C LEU A 281 3.75 8.03 -24.00
N ASN A 282 3.03 8.11 -22.88
CA ASN A 282 3.52 7.72 -21.56
C ASN A 282 3.07 6.29 -21.23
N TRP A 283 3.91 5.30 -21.54
CA TRP A 283 3.59 3.87 -21.39
C TRP A 283 3.88 3.37 -19.97
N THR A 284 2.87 2.80 -19.29
CA THR A 284 2.95 2.33 -17.89
C THR A 284 3.30 0.83 -17.74
N THR A 285 3.63 0.13 -18.82
CA THR A 285 4.20 -1.24 -18.84
C THR A 285 5.34 -1.34 -19.87
N PRO A 286 6.34 -2.22 -19.67
CA PRO A 286 7.57 -2.23 -20.49
C PRO A 286 7.29 -2.50 -21.98
N ILE A 287 8.11 -1.85 -22.79
CA ILE A 287 7.88 -1.45 -24.18
C ILE A 287 8.12 -2.57 -25.23
N ASP A 288 8.24 -3.83 -24.79
CA ASP A 288 8.93 -4.88 -25.54
C ASP A 288 8.19 -5.41 -26.77
N ASN A 289 6.89 -5.16 -26.93
CA ASN A 289 6.14 -5.57 -28.12
C ASN A 289 6.04 -4.48 -29.21
N ILE A 290 6.59 -3.29 -28.98
CA ILE A 290 6.55 -2.15 -29.93
C ILE A 290 7.87 -2.01 -30.73
N ASN A 291 8.89 -2.82 -30.46
CA ASN A 291 10.17 -2.72 -31.20
C ASN A 291 10.11 -3.19 -32.66
N THR A 292 9.07 -3.93 -33.06
CA THR A 292 8.92 -4.36 -34.47
C THR A 292 8.08 -3.36 -35.29
N ALA A 293 7.32 -2.46 -34.64
CA ALA A 293 6.36 -1.60 -35.33
C ALA A 293 6.88 -0.20 -35.68
N LEU A 294 8.02 0.26 -35.12
CA LEU A 294 8.45 1.68 -35.20
C LEU A 294 9.84 1.95 -35.83
N GLY A 295 10.44 1.01 -36.56
CA GLY A 295 11.36 1.38 -37.66
C GLY A 295 12.72 2.04 -37.36
N GLY A 296 13.49 1.60 -36.35
CA GLY A 296 14.91 2.03 -36.18
C GLY A 296 15.04 3.56 -35.95
N THR A 297 16.09 4.29 -36.34
CA THR A 297 17.52 4.18 -35.97
C THR A 297 17.94 5.34 -35.02
N SER A 298 17.01 6.04 -34.36
CA SER A 298 17.30 7.35 -33.76
C SER A 298 17.28 7.42 -32.21
N PHE A 299 17.00 6.33 -31.49
CA PHE A 299 16.93 6.33 -30.01
C PHE A 299 17.56 5.04 -29.40
N PRO A 300 18.33 5.13 -28.29
CA PRO A 300 19.11 4.00 -27.73
C PRO A 300 18.36 3.24 -26.62
N LYS A 301 18.55 1.95 -26.30
CA LYS A 301 18.90 0.69 -27.00
C LYS A 301 18.45 -0.44 -26.04
N LEU A 302 17.44 -1.23 -26.40
CA LEU A 302 17.26 -2.59 -25.86
C LEU A 302 18.38 -3.48 -26.44
N THR A 303 18.90 -4.44 -25.66
CA THR A 303 20.03 -5.31 -26.05
C THR A 303 19.75 -6.00 -27.38
N GLN A 304 20.38 -5.54 -28.46
CA GLN A 304 20.29 -6.15 -29.78
C GLN A 304 21.47 -7.10 -29.98
N ILE A 305 21.20 -8.40 -30.14
CA ILE A 305 22.19 -9.41 -30.50
C ILE A 305 21.99 -9.77 -31.98
N SER A 306 23.00 -9.51 -32.81
CA SER A 306 23.02 -9.91 -34.22
C SER A 306 24.23 -10.79 -34.53
N SER A 307 24.30 -11.31 -35.76
CA SER A 307 25.45 -12.08 -36.26
C SER A 307 26.77 -11.31 -36.24
N THR A 308 26.73 -9.97 -36.13
CA THR A 308 27.93 -9.11 -36.12
C THR A 308 28.31 -8.57 -34.74
N GLY A 309 27.47 -8.71 -33.71
CA GLY A 309 27.80 -8.22 -32.36
C GLY A 309 26.62 -8.08 -31.40
N ILE A 310 26.93 -7.70 -30.14
CA ILE A 310 25.96 -7.43 -29.06
C ILE A 310 25.96 -5.92 -28.76
N TYR A 311 24.81 -5.26 -28.85
CA TYR A 311 24.67 -3.82 -28.68
C TYR A 311 23.69 -3.50 -27.53
N THR A 312 24.24 -3.15 -26.37
CA THR A 312 23.47 -2.88 -25.13
C THR A 312 24.13 -1.83 -24.23
N GLY A 313 23.35 -1.24 -23.31
CA GLY A 313 23.82 -0.28 -22.31
C GLY A 313 24.54 -0.92 -21.11
N SER A 314 24.23 -2.16 -20.71
CA SER A 314 24.95 -2.97 -19.70
C SER A 314 24.46 -4.42 -19.71
N ILE A 315 25.35 -5.41 -19.46
CA ILE A 315 24.99 -6.83 -19.32
C ILE A 315 25.20 -7.25 -17.85
N THR A 316 24.17 -7.77 -17.18
CA THR A 316 24.27 -8.32 -15.81
C THR A 316 24.62 -9.81 -15.82
N ALA A 317 25.15 -10.33 -14.71
CA ALA A 317 25.63 -11.71 -14.62
C ALA A 317 24.50 -12.74 -14.86
N GLU A 318 23.24 -12.47 -14.48
CA GLU A 318 22.14 -13.39 -14.75
C GLU A 318 21.75 -13.45 -16.24
N GLN A 319 22.12 -12.44 -17.03
CA GLN A 319 21.86 -12.39 -18.47
C GLN A 319 22.87 -13.20 -19.29
N ILE A 320 23.87 -13.81 -18.64
CA ILE A 320 24.84 -14.73 -19.25
C ILE A 320 24.62 -16.13 -18.67
N THR A 321 23.98 -17.02 -19.45
CA THR A 321 23.91 -18.44 -19.09
C THR A 321 25.26 -19.11 -19.33
N ALA A 322 25.79 -19.81 -18.33
CA ALA A 322 27.09 -20.49 -18.41
C ALA A 322 27.16 -21.45 -19.62
N GLY A 323 28.15 -21.25 -20.50
CA GLY A 323 28.47 -22.18 -21.59
C GLY A 323 28.35 -21.64 -23.03
N ILE A 324 28.01 -20.36 -23.26
CA ILE A 324 27.85 -19.79 -24.61
C ILE A 324 28.64 -18.47 -24.79
N ILE A 325 29.94 -18.49 -24.52
CA ILE A 325 30.86 -17.46 -25.03
C ILE A 325 32.00 -18.21 -25.76
N SER A 326 32.00 -18.18 -27.09
CA SER A 326 33.09 -18.74 -27.90
C SER A 326 34.29 -17.78 -27.91
N ALA A 327 35.50 -18.32 -28.11
CA ALA A 327 36.76 -17.59 -27.96
C ALA A 327 36.88 -16.35 -28.87
N ASP A 328 36.26 -16.40 -30.04
CA ASP A 328 36.12 -15.35 -31.05
C ASP A 328 35.23 -14.18 -30.62
N ARG A 329 34.48 -14.32 -29.51
CA ARG A 329 33.65 -13.27 -28.91
C ARG A 329 34.31 -12.59 -27.70
N ILE A 330 35.56 -12.95 -27.37
CA ILE A 330 36.38 -12.31 -26.34
C ILE A 330 37.51 -11.52 -27.03
N ALA A 331 37.35 -10.20 -27.15
CA ALA A 331 38.40 -9.36 -27.73
C ALA A 331 39.68 -9.42 -26.88
N ALA A 332 40.86 -9.46 -27.51
CA ALA A 332 42.16 -9.53 -26.83
C ALA A 332 42.27 -8.46 -25.72
N GLY A 333 42.59 -8.88 -24.49
CA GLY A 333 42.68 -8.01 -23.31
C GLY A 333 41.37 -7.74 -22.55
N SER A 334 40.22 -8.24 -23.02
CA SER A 334 38.92 -8.02 -22.34
C SER A 334 38.82 -8.69 -20.97
N ILE A 335 39.54 -9.80 -20.79
CA ILE A 335 39.81 -10.43 -19.49
C ILE A 335 41.26 -10.12 -19.14
N ASN A 336 41.48 -9.20 -18.19
CA ASN A 336 42.78 -8.87 -17.63
C ASN A 336 42.95 -9.55 -16.25
N SER A 337 44.16 -9.52 -15.68
CA SER A 337 44.46 -10.21 -14.41
C SER A 337 43.58 -9.76 -13.23
N THR A 338 43.02 -8.55 -13.25
CA THR A 338 42.09 -8.07 -12.21
C THR A 338 40.68 -8.65 -12.33
N LYS A 339 40.31 -9.17 -13.51
CA LYS A 339 39.01 -9.81 -13.79
C LYS A 339 39.07 -11.34 -13.70
N LEU A 340 40.25 -11.90 -13.40
CA LEU A 340 40.49 -13.32 -13.19
C LEU A 340 40.72 -13.57 -11.70
N ASP A 341 39.75 -14.17 -11.03
CA ASP A 341 39.98 -14.76 -9.72
C ASP A 341 40.67 -16.12 -9.91
N ALA A 342 41.94 -16.20 -9.54
CA ALA A 342 42.74 -17.41 -9.69
C ALA A 342 42.17 -18.61 -8.90
N ALA A 343 41.36 -18.37 -7.87
CA ALA A 343 40.72 -19.43 -7.08
C ALA A 343 39.62 -20.16 -7.85
N SER A 344 39.05 -19.55 -8.89
CA SER A 344 37.93 -20.11 -9.67
C SER A 344 38.37 -20.79 -10.98
N ILE A 345 39.67 -20.84 -11.29
CA ILE A 345 40.23 -21.57 -12.45
C ILE A 345 40.52 -23.02 -12.06
N LYS A 346 39.74 -23.96 -12.59
CA LYS A 346 39.93 -25.41 -12.34
C LYS A 346 41.09 -25.97 -13.19
N ALA A 347 41.79 -26.97 -12.64
CA ALA A 347 42.98 -27.58 -13.24
C ALA A 347 42.78 -28.19 -14.65
N ASN A 348 41.54 -28.42 -15.09
CA ASN A 348 41.22 -28.92 -16.42
C ASN A 348 41.09 -27.81 -17.49
N ILE A 349 41.11 -26.54 -17.11
CA ILE A 349 40.99 -25.39 -18.05
C ILE A 349 42.36 -24.93 -18.57
N ILE A 350 43.43 -25.08 -17.77
CA ILE A 350 44.82 -24.80 -18.19
C ILE A 350 45.55 -26.13 -18.33
N ASN A 351 45.63 -26.66 -19.55
CA ASN A 351 46.33 -27.92 -19.83
C ASN A 351 47.81 -27.69 -20.20
N VAL A 352 48.58 -28.79 -20.22
CA VAL A 352 50.04 -28.80 -20.44
C VAL A 352 50.46 -28.13 -21.75
N GLY A 353 49.59 -28.09 -22.77
CA GLY A 353 49.87 -27.43 -24.05
C GLY A 353 49.95 -25.91 -23.95
N TYR A 354 49.10 -25.27 -23.13
CA TYR A 354 49.06 -23.81 -22.99
C TYR A 354 50.22 -23.24 -22.14
N ILE A 355 50.82 -24.04 -21.26
CA ILE A 355 51.92 -23.59 -20.38
C ILE A 355 53.29 -23.61 -21.08
N ASN A 356 53.51 -24.52 -22.05
CA ASN A 356 54.82 -24.76 -22.64
C ASN A 356 55.38 -23.57 -23.47
N GLY A 357 54.56 -22.57 -23.81
CA GLY A 357 54.98 -21.38 -24.59
C GLY A 357 55.09 -20.07 -23.79
N LEU A 358 54.79 -20.06 -22.49
CA LEU A 358 54.73 -18.84 -21.67
C LEU A 358 55.99 -18.67 -20.79
N SER A 359 56.51 -17.44 -20.70
CA SER A 359 57.51 -17.07 -19.69
C SER A 359 56.83 -16.87 -18.34
N CYS A 360 56.81 -17.90 -17.50
CA CYS A 360 56.17 -17.88 -16.18
C CYS A 360 57.18 -17.63 -15.06
N ALA A 361 56.93 -16.63 -14.20
CA ALA A 361 57.70 -16.37 -12.99
C ALA A 361 57.09 -17.10 -11.79
N PHE A 362 57.68 -18.21 -11.36
CA PHE A 362 57.24 -18.99 -10.20
C PHE A 362 57.99 -18.56 -8.94
N VAL A 363 57.29 -17.96 -7.98
CA VAL A 363 57.84 -17.59 -6.66
C VAL A 363 57.63 -18.68 -5.60
N GLN A 364 56.72 -19.62 -5.85
CA GLN A 364 56.48 -20.84 -5.06
C GLN A 364 55.68 -21.85 -5.92
N GLY A 365 55.79 -23.16 -5.65
CA GLY A 365 54.95 -24.20 -6.32
C GLY A 365 55.69 -25.51 -6.62
N THR A 366 55.11 -26.36 -7.47
CA THR A 366 55.75 -27.60 -7.96
C THR A 366 55.79 -27.65 -9.49
N ILE A 367 56.93 -28.04 -10.08
CA ILE A 367 57.10 -28.25 -11.53
C ILE A 367 57.80 -29.59 -11.75
N GLY A 368 57.13 -30.55 -12.40
CA GLY A 368 57.75 -31.83 -12.77
C GLY A 368 58.35 -32.63 -11.60
N GLY A 369 57.74 -32.56 -10.40
CA GLY A 369 58.24 -33.21 -9.18
C GLY A 369 59.28 -32.39 -8.38
N TRP A 370 59.65 -31.19 -8.86
CA TRP A 370 60.48 -30.23 -8.13
C TRP A 370 59.62 -29.21 -7.41
N THR A 371 59.90 -28.96 -6.13
CA THR A 371 59.30 -27.90 -5.33
C THR A 371 60.12 -26.63 -5.45
N ILE A 372 59.49 -25.54 -5.89
CA ILE A 372 60.01 -24.17 -5.90
C ILE A 372 59.50 -23.48 -4.63
N ASN A 373 60.42 -22.97 -3.83
CA ASN A 373 60.15 -22.10 -2.68
C ASN A 373 60.84 -20.75 -2.91
N SER A 374 60.49 -19.74 -2.11
CA SER A 374 61.06 -18.39 -2.20
C SER A 374 62.59 -18.35 -2.10
N GLY A 375 63.22 -19.36 -1.48
CA GLY A 375 64.65 -19.46 -1.27
C GLY A 375 65.33 -20.71 -1.83
N SER A 376 64.60 -21.63 -2.47
CA SER A 376 65.19 -22.89 -2.94
C SER A 376 64.38 -23.58 -4.03
N ILE A 377 65.04 -24.38 -4.86
CA ILE A 377 64.41 -25.36 -5.76
C ILE A 377 64.87 -26.75 -5.33
N SER A 378 63.97 -27.64 -4.93
CA SER A 378 64.30 -28.96 -4.38
C SER A 378 63.47 -30.08 -4.99
N GLY A 379 64.09 -31.21 -5.29
CA GLY A 379 63.42 -32.42 -5.75
C GLY A 379 64.02 -33.63 -5.03
N GLY A 380 63.27 -34.21 -4.09
CA GLY A 380 63.76 -35.30 -3.24
C GLY A 380 65.04 -34.91 -2.49
N GLN A 381 66.14 -35.56 -2.85
CA GLN A 381 67.47 -35.44 -2.23
C GLN A 381 68.40 -34.40 -2.86
N ILE A 382 67.89 -33.59 -3.80
CA ILE A 382 68.66 -32.57 -4.53
C ILE A 382 68.06 -31.20 -4.24
N ILE A 383 68.90 -30.21 -3.95
CA ILE A 383 68.48 -28.82 -3.74
C ILE A 383 69.44 -27.80 -4.36
N LEU A 384 68.86 -26.75 -4.93
CA LEU A 384 69.50 -25.46 -5.20
C LEU A 384 68.96 -24.46 -4.18
N ASP A 385 69.76 -24.14 -3.17
CA ASP A 385 69.37 -23.32 -2.02
C ASP A 385 70.05 -21.95 -2.11
N LYS A 386 69.29 -21.00 -2.67
CA LYS A 386 69.73 -19.60 -2.81
C LYS A 386 69.93 -18.96 -1.44
N THR A 387 69.08 -19.25 -0.47
CA THR A 387 69.16 -18.65 0.87
C THR A 387 70.54 -18.86 1.50
N ASN A 388 71.17 -20.00 1.20
CA ASN A 388 72.47 -20.38 1.74
C ASN A 388 73.57 -20.47 0.69
N ASN A 389 73.35 -19.94 -0.52
CA ASN A 389 74.30 -19.96 -1.64
C ASN A 389 74.94 -21.34 -1.89
N ARG A 390 74.11 -22.39 -1.99
CA ARG A 390 74.60 -23.77 -2.13
C ARG A 390 73.77 -24.63 -3.09
N ILE A 391 74.43 -25.64 -3.65
CA ILE A 391 73.80 -26.74 -4.39
C ILE A 391 74.21 -28.02 -3.68
N ALA A 392 73.25 -28.81 -3.20
CA ALA A 392 73.53 -30.00 -2.40
C ALA A 392 72.74 -31.23 -2.88
N VAL A 393 73.40 -32.38 -2.84
CA VAL A 393 72.79 -33.71 -2.94
C VAL A 393 73.02 -34.41 -1.61
N PHE A 394 71.98 -35.00 -1.02
CA PHE A 394 72.04 -35.60 0.31
C PHE A 394 71.37 -36.98 0.37
N GLY A 395 71.74 -37.82 1.33
CA GLY A 395 71.13 -39.14 1.51
C GLY A 395 69.67 -39.06 1.97
N ALA A 396 68.93 -40.17 1.82
CA ALA A 396 67.51 -40.25 2.22
C ALA A 396 67.27 -39.89 3.71
N SER A 397 68.23 -40.16 4.58
CA SER A 397 68.20 -39.87 6.02
C SER A 397 69.06 -38.65 6.40
N SER A 398 69.33 -37.75 5.44
CA SER A 398 70.20 -36.59 5.60
C SER A 398 69.52 -35.34 5.07
N SER A 399 70.16 -34.18 5.22
CA SER A 399 69.64 -32.91 4.74
C SER A 399 70.70 -32.14 3.95
N SER A 400 70.27 -31.06 3.31
CA SER A 400 71.19 -30.10 2.70
C SER A 400 72.16 -29.45 3.71
N THR A 401 71.87 -29.55 5.01
CA THR A 401 72.64 -28.94 6.10
C THR A 401 73.41 -29.95 6.97
N ALA A 402 73.10 -31.25 6.93
CA ALA A 402 73.69 -32.25 7.82
C ALA A 402 73.59 -33.70 7.27
N GLY A 403 74.46 -34.59 7.76
CA GLY A 403 74.47 -36.02 7.39
C GLY A 403 75.24 -36.32 6.11
N HIS A 404 74.91 -37.43 5.44
CA HIS A 404 75.51 -37.82 4.16
C HIS A 404 75.13 -36.83 3.07
N ARG A 405 76.08 -36.00 2.62
CA ARG A 405 75.84 -35.03 1.55
C ARG A 405 77.11 -34.70 0.79
N THR A 406 76.92 -34.20 -0.43
CA THR A 406 77.92 -33.50 -1.23
C THR A 406 77.34 -32.17 -1.66
N MET A 407 78.07 -31.08 -1.47
CA MET A 407 77.62 -29.74 -1.80
C MET A 407 78.71 -28.89 -2.45
N LEU A 408 78.27 -28.01 -3.36
CA LEU A 408 78.99 -26.81 -3.77
C LEU A 408 78.43 -25.64 -2.95
N TYR A 409 79.31 -24.85 -2.33
CA TYR A 409 78.87 -23.76 -1.46
C TYR A 409 79.81 -22.55 -1.53
N TYR A 410 79.23 -21.37 -1.24
CA TYR A 410 79.96 -20.12 -1.09
C TYR A 410 79.41 -19.34 0.10
N THR A 411 80.17 -19.27 1.19
CA THR A 411 79.83 -18.47 2.38
C THR A 411 80.57 -17.13 2.36
N SER A 412 81.86 -17.14 1.99
CA SER A 412 82.72 -15.95 1.86
C SER A 412 83.97 -16.28 1.02
N ASN A 413 84.78 -15.27 0.67
CA ASN A 413 86.07 -15.49 0.01
C ASN A 413 87.06 -16.37 0.82
N SER A 414 86.85 -16.53 2.11
CA SER A 414 87.64 -17.41 2.99
C SER A 414 86.96 -18.76 3.29
N ASP A 415 85.72 -18.96 2.84
CA ASP A 415 84.95 -20.18 3.06
C ASP A 415 84.05 -20.48 1.87
N PHE A 416 84.63 -21.20 0.91
CA PHE A 416 83.99 -21.60 -0.33
C PHE A 416 84.55 -22.95 -0.78
N GLY A 417 83.78 -23.67 -1.59
CA GLY A 417 84.27 -24.83 -2.31
C GLY A 417 83.29 -25.99 -2.38
N MET A 418 83.84 -27.19 -2.45
CA MET A 418 83.13 -28.45 -2.43
C MET A 418 83.31 -29.12 -1.07
N LEU A 419 82.22 -29.63 -0.49
CA LEU A 419 82.23 -30.38 0.77
C LEU A 419 81.44 -31.67 0.61
N SER A 420 82.00 -32.80 1.05
CA SER A 420 81.31 -34.07 1.23
C SER A 420 81.44 -34.54 2.67
N THR A 421 80.34 -34.98 3.27
CA THR A 421 80.30 -35.50 4.66
C THR A 421 79.72 -36.91 4.76
N ASP A 422 80.13 -37.67 5.77
CA ASP A 422 79.52 -38.95 6.13
C ASP A 422 78.21 -38.78 6.92
N SER A 423 77.57 -39.89 7.35
CA SER A 423 76.32 -39.86 8.12
C SER A 423 76.43 -39.12 9.45
N ALA A 424 77.61 -39.10 10.06
CA ALA A 424 77.89 -38.39 11.31
C ALA A 424 78.24 -36.91 11.08
N GLY A 425 78.33 -36.46 9.82
CA GLY A 425 78.69 -35.10 9.46
C GLY A 425 80.20 -34.85 9.41
N ASN A 426 81.02 -35.90 9.51
CA ASN A 426 82.48 -35.76 9.40
C ASN A 426 82.84 -35.43 7.95
N THR A 427 83.78 -34.50 7.77
CA THR A 427 84.27 -34.11 6.44
C THR A 427 85.08 -35.25 5.82
N LEU A 428 84.57 -35.79 4.72
CA LEU A 428 85.27 -36.78 3.89
C LEU A 428 86.10 -36.09 2.81
N VAL A 429 85.57 -35.02 2.21
CA VAL A 429 86.26 -34.21 1.20
C VAL A 429 85.89 -32.74 1.44
N ARG A 430 86.88 -31.86 1.46
CA ARG A 430 86.71 -30.41 1.39
C ARG A 430 87.75 -29.87 0.43
N LEU A 431 87.33 -29.17 -0.63
CA LEU A 431 88.22 -28.61 -1.64
C LEU A 431 87.80 -27.18 -1.95
N GLY A 432 88.72 -26.22 -1.85
CA GLY A 432 88.43 -24.79 -1.96
C GLY A 432 89.30 -23.96 -1.02
N SER A 433 88.70 -23.21 -0.10
CA SER A 433 89.46 -22.42 0.89
C SER A 433 90.26 -23.25 1.90
N VAL A 434 89.86 -24.51 2.10
CA VAL A 434 90.62 -25.54 2.83
C VAL A 434 90.58 -26.82 2.00
N ASN A 435 91.74 -27.45 1.80
CA ASN A 435 91.85 -28.70 1.05
C ASN A 435 92.13 -29.85 2.01
N GLN A 436 91.14 -30.72 2.20
CA GLN A 436 91.19 -31.85 3.12
C GLN A 436 90.49 -33.08 2.52
N ILE A 437 91.13 -34.25 2.55
CA ILE A 437 90.54 -35.53 2.09
C ILE A 437 90.73 -36.57 3.19
N ALA A 438 89.65 -37.17 3.68
CA ALA A 438 89.63 -38.18 4.75
C ALA A 438 90.45 -37.78 6.01
N GLY A 439 90.43 -36.49 6.35
CA GLY A 439 91.19 -35.91 7.46
C GLY A 439 92.65 -35.55 7.15
N TRP A 440 93.17 -35.85 5.97
CA TRP A 440 94.48 -35.38 5.50
C TRP A 440 94.36 -33.96 4.96
N ASN A 441 95.16 -33.05 5.48
CA ASN A 441 95.28 -31.70 4.98
C ASN A 441 96.25 -31.67 3.78
N LEU A 442 95.89 -30.93 2.73
CA LEU A 442 96.70 -30.73 1.54
C LEU A 442 97.02 -29.24 1.40
N ASN A 443 98.29 -28.90 1.29
CA ASN A 443 98.72 -27.57 0.89
C ASN A 443 99.85 -27.67 -0.13
N ALA A 444 100.30 -26.54 -0.67
CA ALA A 444 101.30 -26.50 -1.74
C ALA A 444 102.65 -27.17 -1.37
N SER A 445 102.91 -27.39 -0.08
CA SER A 445 104.18 -27.86 0.46
C SER A 445 104.13 -29.27 1.06
N GLN A 446 102.95 -29.81 1.38
CA GLN A 446 102.82 -31.09 2.10
C GLN A 446 101.40 -31.68 2.10
N ILE A 447 101.33 -32.99 2.33
CA ILE A 447 100.11 -33.72 2.71
C ILE A 447 100.29 -34.24 4.13
N TYR A 448 99.40 -33.90 5.08
CA TYR A 448 99.63 -34.24 6.48
C TYR A 448 98.36 -34.51 7.29
N LYS A 449 98.48 -35.36 8.31
CA LYS A 449 97.42 -35.63 9.29
C LYS A 449 98.03 -35.89 10.66
N ASN A 450 97.52 -35.18 11.66
CA ASN A 450 98.07 -35.20 13.02
C ASN A 450 99.57 -34.93 12.97
N ASN A 451 100.37 -35.89 13.45
CA ASN A 451 101.80 -35.75 13.50
C ASN A 451 102.50 -36.32 12.25
N VAL A 452 101.81 -36.98 11.31
CA VAL A 452 102.38 -37.62 10.12
C VAL A 452 102.29 -36.69 8.91
N TYR A 453 103.44 -36.42 8.28
CA TYR A 453 103.60 -35.52 7.15
C TYR A 453 104.26 -36.28 5.99
N LEU A 454 103.78 -36.07 4.77
CA LEU A 454 104.45 -36.37 3.50
C LEU A 454 104.87 -35.03 2.89
N GLY A 455 106.18 -34.78 2.86
CA GLY A 455 106.76 -33.57 2.28
C GLY A 455 106.68 -33.57 0.76
N ALA A 456 106.73 -32.39 0.14
CA ALA A 456 106.82 -32.25 -1.32
C ALA A 456 108.10 -32.90 -1.90
N ASP A 457 109.11 -33.16 -1.08
CA ASP A 457 110.35 -33.88 -1.41
C ASP A 457 110.21 -35.42 -1.35
N GLY A 458 109.07 -35.93 -0.88
CA GLY A 458 108.78 -37.37 -0.74
C GLY A 458 109.12 -37.97 0.63
N SER A 459 109.64 -37.19 1.58
CA SER A 459 109.98 -37.67 2.93
C SER A 459 108.73 -37.86 3.80
N ILE A 460 108.69 -38.89 4.66
CA ILE A 460 107.55 -39.17 5.56
C ILE A 460 108.00 -39.13 7.03
N ALA A 461 107.41 -38.26 7.84
CA ALA A 461 107.82 -38.09 9.24
C ALA A 461 106.65 -37.90 10.21
N ASN A 462 106.81 -38.39 11.45
CA ASN A 462 105.89 -38.22 12.58
C ASN A 462 106.44 -37.25 13.63
N SER A 463 106.50 -35.94 13.33
CA SER A 463 106.84 -34.86 14.29
C SER A 463 107.97 -35.21 15.28
N GLY A 464 109.07 -35.76 14.77
CA GLY A 464 110.25 -36.12 15.56
C GLY A 464 110.19 -37.47 16.32
N LYS A 465 109.03 -38.14 16.38
CA LYS A 465 108.90 -39.49 16.95
C LYS A 465 109.46 -40.57 16.04
N TRP A 466 109.27 -40.40 14.74
CA TRP A 466 109.90 -41.20 13.72
C TRP A 466 110.01 -40.45 12.40
N ALA A 467 110.98 -40.79 11.57
CA ALA A 467 111.16 -40.20 10.24
C ALA A 467 111.72 -41.24 9.28
N LEU A 468 111.24 -41.23 8.03
CA LEU A 468 111.75 -41.97 6.89
C LEU A 468 112.06 -40.95 5.80
N ASN A 469 113.34 -40.63 5.61
CA ASN A 469 113.75 -39.64 4.64
C ASN A 469 113.93 -40.29 3.26
N ASN A 470 113.85 -39.48 2.20
CA ASN A 470 113.99 -39.94 0.82
C ASN A 470 115.42 -40.37 0.43
N ASP A 471 116.40 -40.20 1.34
CA ASP A 471 117.81 -40.58 1.16
C ASP A 471 118.18 -41.92 1.84
N GLY A 472 117.20 -42.60 2.45
CA GLY A 472 117.38 -43.87 3.15
C GLY A 472 117.65 -43.75 4.67
N SER A 473 117.84 -42.55 5.20
CA SER A 473 118.01 -42.34 6.66
C SER A 473 116.68 -42.30 7.43
N GLY A 474 116.70 -42.53 8.75
CA GLY A 474 115.48 -42.44 9.55
C GLY A 474 115.63 -42.62 11.06
N SER A 475 114.51 -42.47 11.77
CA SER A 475 114.44 -42.61 13.23
C SER A 475 113.10 -43.18 13.69
N LEU A 476 113.07 -43.78 14.89
CA LEU A 476 111.95 -44.38 15.60
C LEU A 476 112.08 -44.08 17.11
N ALA A 477 110.97 -44.15 17.85
CA ALA A 477 110.91 -43.91 19.30
C ALA A 477 111.48 -42.56 19.77
N SER A 478 111.15 -41.47 19.08
CA SER A 478 111.67 -40.11 19.35
C SER A 478 113.19 -39.99 19.21
N GLY A 479 113.75 -40.70 18.22
CA GLY A 479 115.19 -40.74 17.99
C GLY A 479 115.94 -41.73 18.89
N ASN A 480 115.26 -42.33 19.87
CA ASN A 480 115.84 -43.36 20.73
C ASN A 480 116.21 -44.63 19.97
N ILE A 481 115.71 -44.80 18.73
CA ILE A 481 116.19 -45.77 17.76
C ILE A 481 116.43 -45.00 16.46
N SER A 482 117.66 -44.87 15.96
CA SER A 482 117.93 -44.08 14.74
C SER A 482 118.92 -44.76 13.80
N TRP A 483 118.84 -44.47 12.49
CA TRP A 483 119.77 -44.96 11.47
C TRP A 483 120.12 -43.91 10.40
N ASN A 484 121.34 -43.99 9.89
CA ASN A 484 121.80 -43.13 8.80
C ASN A 484 121.44 -43.71 7.41
N ALA A 485 121.71 -42.97 6.34
CA ALA A 485 121.44 -43.38 4.96
C ALA A 485 122.16 -44.69 4.54
N ALA A 486 123.26 -45.06 5.23
CA ALA A 486 123.98 -46.31 5.01
C ALA A 486 123.42 -47.50 5.82
N GLY A 487 122.40 -47.28 6.67
CA GLY A 487 121.66 -48.34 7.37
C GLY A 487 122.16 -48.73 8.78
N ALA A 488 123.08 -47.97 9.40
CA ALA A 488 123.58 -48.28 10.75
C ALA A 488 122.61 -47.84 11.86
N VAL A 489 122.11 -48.77 12.71
CA VAL A 489 121.07 -48.52 13.75
C VAL A 489 121.65 -48.32 15.17
N THR A 490 121.15 -47.32 15.92
CA THR A 490 121.55 -46.98 17.30
C THR A 490 120.35 -46.98 18.25
N PHE A 491 120.43 -47.64 19.43
CA PHE A 491 119.40 -47.66 20.49
C PHE A 491 119.80 -46.83 21.72
N SER A 492 118.85 -46.12 22.35
CA SER A 492 119.07 -45.36 23.59
C SER A 492 118.67 -46.13 24.85
N ALA A 493 119.10 -45.64 26.01
CA ALA A 493 118.81 -46.23 27.32
C ALA A 493 117.34 -46.14 27.79
N ALA A 494 116.41 -45.50 27.06
CA ALA A 494 115.07 -45.11 27.54
C ALA A 494 113.91 -46.11 27.31
N VAL A 495 114.14 -47.42 27.14
CA VAL A 495 113.09 -48.40 26.70
C VAL A 495 112.76 -49.49 27.78
N SER A 496 111.50 -49.62 28.32
CA SER A 496 110.99 -50.66 29.32
C SER A 496 109.40 -50.81 29.45
N LEU A 497 108.77 -51.83 30.16
CA LEU A 497 107.28 -52.21 30.11
C LEU A 497 106.55 -52.78 31.45
N SER A 498 105.26 -52.42 31.86
CA SER A 498 104.32 -53.13 32.87
C SER A 498 102.87 -52.53 33.29
N TRP A 499 101.85 -53.29 33.86
CA TRP A 499 100.40 -52.92 34.26
C TRP A 499 99.68 -53.67 35.48
N THR A 500 98.69 -53.11 36.32
CA THR A 500 97.77 -53.83 37.35
C THR A 500 96.58 -53.14 38.25
N THR A 501 95.33 -52.80 37.82
CA THR A 501 93.98 -52.76 38.60
C THR A 501 93.57 -51.90 39.90
N PRO A 502 92.24 -51.63 40.21
CA PRO A 502 91.66 -50.47 41.00
C PRO A 502 90.57 -50.73 42.15
N ILE A 503 90.08 -49.71 42.94
CA ILE A 503 88.72 -49.66 43.61
C ILE A 503 88.26 -48.31 44.29
N ASN A 504 87.00 -47.89 44.01
CA ASN A 504 85.95 -47.06 44.68
C ASN A 504 86.21 -46.06 45.87
N ASP A 505 86.34 -44.74 45.62
CA ASP A 505 86.31 -43.73 46.71
C ASP A 505 85.92 -42.26 46.35
N ILE A 506 84.80 -41.99 45.66
CA ILE A 506 84.38 -40.58 45.41
C ILE A 506 82.85 -40.36 45.58
N ASN A 507 82.38 -40.39 46.83
CA ASN A 507 81.13 -39.73 47.28
C ASN A 507 81.42 -38.40 48.01
N ASN A 508 82.65 -37.88 47.91
CA ASN A 508 83.10 -36.64 48.56
C ASN A 508 83.45 -35.51 47.57
N ALA A 509 83.15 -35.64 46.27
CA ALA A 509 83.47 -34.59 45.29
C ALA A 509 82.30 -33.63 45.00
N LEU A 510 82.01 -32.77 46.00
CA LEU A 510 81.60 -31.35 45.83
C LEU A 510 80.07 -31.10 45.70
N GLY A 511 79.28 -30.98 46.79
CA GLY A 511 79.27 -29.85 47.76
C GLY A 511 78.23 -28.80 47.32
N GLY A 512 77.33 -28.21 48.11
CA GLY A 512 77.30 -27.89 49.54
C GLY A 512 76.85 -26.42 49.71
N ALA A 513 75.76 -26.19 50.46
CA ALA A 513 75.37 -24.98 51.22
C ALA A 513 75.36 -23.52 50.64
N SER A 514 75.39 -23.21 49.33
CA SER A 514 75.35 -21.78 48.90
C SER A 514 74.61 -21.37 47.60
N PHE A 515 73.53 -22.04 47.15
CA PHE A 515 72.65 -21.48 46.10
C PHE A 515 71.14 -21.77 46.34
N PRO A 516 70.25 -20.74 46.44
CA PRO A 516 68.82 -20.92 46.68
C PRO A 516 68.03 -21.22 45.38
N LYS A 517 67.18 -22.25 45.43
CA LYS A 517 66.11 -22.53 44.45
C LYS A 517 64.82 -21.79 44.86
N LEU A 518 64.19 -21.02 43.97
CA LEU A 518 62.88 -20.38 44.21
C LEU A 518 61.70 -21.31 43.87
N THR A 519 60.97 -21.77 44.89
CA THR A 519 59.55 -21.44 45.14
C THR A 519 59.21 -21.97 46.54
N TYR A 520 58.93 -21.05 47.47
CA TYR A 520 58.49 -21.40 48.83
C TYR A 520 57.00 -21.11 48.97
N ILE A 521 56.21 -22.16 49.20
CA ILE A 521 54.79 -22.07 49.52
C ILE A 521 54.67 -22.24 51.04
N SER A 522 54.07 -21.24 51.71
CA SER A 522 53.77 -21.29 53.15
C SER A 522 52.30 -21.02 53.42
N SER A 523 51.86 -21.30 54.64
CA SER A 523 50.49 -21.02 55.11
C SER A 523 50.14 -19.53 55.17
N THR A 524 51.10 -18.63 54.96
CA THR A 524 50.91 -17.17 55.02
C THR A 524 51.11 -16.48 53.67
N GLY A 525 51.48 -17.20 52.61
CA GLY A 525 51.59 -16.64 51.26
C GLY A 525 52.59 -17.38 50.36
N ILE A 526 52.52 -17.07 49.06
CA ILE A 526 53.46 -17.55 48.03
C ILE A 526 54.47 -16.43 47.75
N TYR A 527 55.75 -16.70 47.98
CA TYR A 527 56.84 -15.75 47.72
C TYR A 527 57.66 -16.25 46.53
N THR A 528 57.38 -15.68 45.36
CA THR A 528 58.02 -16.00 44.08
C THR A 528 58.23 -14.72 43.27
N GLY A 529 59.16 -14.73 42.33
CA GLY A 529 59.47 -13.57 41.50
C GLY A 529 58.28 -13.13 40.62
N THR A 530 57.74 -14.05 39.81
CA THR A 530 56.63 -13.77 38.89
C THR A 530 55.60 -14.90 38.91
N LEU A 531 54.35 -14.57 39.25
CA LEU A 531 53.16 -15.43 39.17
C LEU A 531 52.28 -14.92 38.02
N THR A 532 52.03 -15.75 37.00
CA THR A 532 51.12 -15.40 35.89
C THR A 532 49.66 -15.71 36.26
N ALA A 533 48.69 -15.11 35.56
CA ALA A 533 47.26 -15.25 35.86
C ALA A 533 46.73 -16.72 35.82
N SER A 534 47.39 -17.61 35.09
CA SER A 534 47.07 -19.06 35.13
C SER A 534 47.51 -19.75 36.42
N GLN A 535 48.36 -19.11 37.21
CA GLN A 535 48.97 -19.66 38.41
C GLN A 535 48.37 -19.09 39.72
N VAL A 536 47.37 -18.18 39.66
CA VAL A 536 46.67 -17.66 40.84
C VAL A 536 45.19 -18.01 40.78
N ASN A 537 44.72 -18.82 41.73
CA ASN A 537 43.31 -19.13 41.97
C ASN A 537 43.03 -19.02 43.49
N ALA A 538 42.57 -17.86 44.02
CA ALA A 538 41.71 -17.79 45.24
C ALA A 538 41.29 -16.41 45.83
N VAL A 539 39.95 -16.26 45.96
CA VAL A 539 39.08 -16.10 47.17
C VAL A 539 38.92 -14.77 47.94
N ALA A 540 39.77 -13.75 47.84
CA ALA A 540 39.44 -12.46 48.50
C ALA A 540 39.97 -11.22 47.78
N ILE A 541 39.04 -10.36 47.36
CA ILE A 541 39.27 -9.07 46.66
C ILE A 541 38.68 -7.95 47.55
N ASN A 542 39.45 -6.89 47.81
CA ASN A 542 39.01 -5.73 48.62
C ASN A 542 38.18 -4.73 47.78
N ALA A 543 37.51 -3.76 48.42
CA ALA A 543 36.64 -2.81 47.71
C ALA A 543 37.39 -1.85 46.76
N SER A 544 38.67 -1.54 47.00
CA SER A 544 39.48 -0.74 46.07
C SER A 544 39.94 -1.52 44.84
N SER A 545 39.72 -2.84 44.81
CA SER A 545 39.98 -3.71 43.67
C SER A 545 38.77 -3.95 42.75
N ILE A 546 37.63 -3.25 42.96
CA ILE A 546 36.43 -3.33 42.10
C ILE A 546 36.11 -1.94 41.55
N ILE A 547 36.64 -1.63 40.37
CA ILE A 547 36.64 -0.26 39.81
C ILE A 547 35.37 0.05 39.00
N THR A 548 34.57 -0.97 38.63
CA THR A 548 33.20 -0.83 38.09
C THR A 548 32.36 -2.10 38.32
N GLY A 549 31.07 -1.96 38.64
CA GLY A 549 30.09 -3.06 38.78
C GLY A 549 29.50 -3.20 40.19
N THR A 550 28.19 -3.49 40.29
CA THR A 550 27.44 -3.56 41.55
C THR A 550 27.84 -4.75 42.41
N LEU A 551 28.15 -4.52 43.69
CA LEU A 551 28.32 -5.58 44.70
C LEU A 551 26.95 -6.09 45.17
N SER A 552 26.78 -7.42 45.24
CA SER A 552 25.56 -8.02 45.83
C SER A 552 25.39 -7.61 47.30
N ALA A 553 24.14 -7.39 47.72
CA ALA A 553 23.76 -7.01 49.07
C ALA A 553 24.27 -7.98 50.16
N ASP A 554 24.49 -9.24 49.81
CA ASP A 554 24.99 -10.28 50.72
C ASP A 554 26.43 -10.03 51.21
N ARG A 555 27.14 -9.12 50.54
CA ARG A 555 28.49 -8.69 50.90
C ARG A 555 28.50 -7.47 51.85
N ILE A 556 27.34 -6.97 52.29
CA ILE A 556 27.22 -5.88 53.27
C ILE A 556 26.60 -6.45 54.56
N ALA A 557 27.39 -6.57 55.62
CA ALA A 557 26.89 -7.10 56.90
C ALA A 557 25.98 -6.09 57.63
N THR A 558 24.91 -6.58 58.25
CA THR A 558 23.92 -5.79 58.98
C THR A 558 24.57 -4.92 60.07
N GLY A 559 24.24 -3.63 60.10
CA GLY A 559 24.77 -2.66 61.08
C GLY A 559 26.12 -2.04 60.73
N SER A 560 26.71 -2.36 59.58
CA SER A 560 28.03 -1.84 59.17
C SER A 560 28.03 -0.34 58.84
N ILE A 561 26.85 0.26 58.59
CA ILE A 561 26.66 1.71 58.40
C ILE A 561 26.00 2.29 59.67
N THR A 562 26.70 3.20 60.34
CA THR A 562 26.25 3.93 61.53
C THR A 562 26.13 5.43 61.22
N ALA A 563 25.35 6.20 61.99
CA ALA A 563 25.10 7.62 61.71
C ALA A 563 26.38 8.48 61.63
N THR A 564 27.45 8.10 62.34
CA THR A 564 28.77 8.77 62.27
C THR A 564 29.52 8.53 60.96
N LYS A 565 29.13 7.50 60.20
CA LYS A 565 29.64 7.20 58.86
C LYS A 565 28.76 7.85 57.77
N LEU A 566 27.77 8.65 58.17
CA LEU A 566 26.87 9.42 57.31
C LEU A 566 26.99 10.92 57.64
N ASP A 567 27.66 11.66 56.78
CA ASP A 567 27.72 13.12 56.87
C ASP A 567 26.44 13.72 56.27
N ALA A 568 25.66 14.44 57.07
CA ALA A 568 24.40 15.05 56.65
C ALA A 568 24.59 16.14 55.57
N ALA A 569 25.80 16.69 55.37
CA ALA A 569 26.08 17.59 54.23
C ALA A 569 26.28 16.83 52.90
N SER A 570 26.68 15.55 52.98
CA SER A 570 26.74 14.61 51.85
C SER A 570 25.39 13.93 51.57
N ILE A 571 24.48 13.96 52.55
CA ILE A 571 23.04 13.89 52.35
C ILE A 571 22.61 15.26 51.79
N LYS A 572 22.98 15.53 50.53
CA LYS A 572 22.54 16.74 49.84
C LYS A 572 21.02 16.83 49.89
N SER A 573 20.50 18.02 49.60
CA SER A 573 19.08 18.43 49.63
C SER A 573 18.14 17.57 48.77
N ASP A 574 18.44 16.30 48.55
CA ASP A 574 17.80 15.27 47.75
C ASP A 574 17.61 13.95 48.56
N ILE A 575 18.19 13.83 49.78
CA ILE A 575 18.20 12.57 50.57
C ILE A 575 17.54 12.66 51.98
N ILE A 576 17.75 13.72 52.80
CA ILE A 576 16.77 14.20 53.80
C ILE A 576 16.71 15.72 53.74
N ASN A 577 15.88 16.17 52.84
CA ASN A 577 15.72 17.54 52.38
C ASN A 577 14.34 18.05 52.73
N THR A 578 14.04 19.27 52.31
CA THR A 578 12.69 19.82 52.41
C THR A 578 11.66 18.84 51.81
N THR A 579 12.01 18.07 50.76
CA THR A 579 11.20 16.96 50.17
C THR A 579 11.02 15.73 51.08
N TYR A 580 12.00 15.35 51.89
CA TYR A 580 11.96 14.20 52.80
C TYR A 580 11.24 14.55 54.09
N ILE A 581 11.45 15.77 54.61
CA ILE A 581 10.64 16.33 55.70
C ILE A 581 9.18 16.50 55.24
N ASN A 582 8.93 16.98 54.01
CA ASN A 582 7.58 17.06 53.42
C ASN A 582 6.95 15.68 53.16
N GLY A 583 7.77 14.62 53.03
CA GLY A 583 7.32 13.23 52.88
C GLY A 583 7.12 12.48 54.21
N LEU A 584 7.50 13.08 55.34
CA LEU A 584 7.35 12.53 56.69
C LEU A 584 6.16 13.17 57.41
N SER A 585 5.35 12.39 58.11
CA SER A 585 4.37 12.92 59.06
C SER A 585 5.07 13.36 60.35
N CYS A 586 5.30 14.66 60.55
CA CYS A 586 5.88 15.24 61.77
C CYS A 586 4.82 15.91 62.68
N SER A 587 4.67 15.47 63.94
CA SER A 587 3.70 16.04 64.91
C SER A 587 4.35 17.06 65.86
N PHE A 588 4.07 18.36 65.67
CA PHE A 588 4.51 19.45 66.55
C PHE A 588 3.40 19.85 67.54
N VAL A 589 3.65 19.82 68.85
CA VAL A 589 2.64 20.08 69.91
C VAL A 589 2.81 21.40 70.69
N ARG A 590 3.89 22.17 70.44
CA ARG A 590 4.15 23.53 70.94
C ARG A 590 5.36 24.14 70.20
N GLY A 591 5.47 25.48 70.14
CA GLY A 591 6.67 26.16 69.62
C GLY A 591 6.36 27.34 68.70
N THR A 592 7.34 27.80 67.92
CA THR A 592 7.15 28.89 66.96
C THR A 592 7.52 28.40 65.56
N ILE A 593 6.61 28.57 64.60
CA ILE A 593 6.86 28.27 63.18
C ILE A 593 6.56 29.56 62.41
N GLY A 594 7.58 30.14 61.78
CA GLY A 594 7.40 31.33 60.92
C GLY A 594 6.75 32.55 61.60
N GLY A 595 6.97 32.76 62.92
CA GLY A 595 6.40 33.86 63.70
C GLY A 595 5.03 33.58 64.33
N PHE A 596 4.39 32.46 64.01
CA PHE A 596 3.19 31.99 64.69
C PHE A 596 3.55 31.26 65.99
N THR A 597 2.97 31.69 67.11
CA THR A 597 3.10 30.99 68.39
C THR A 597 2.09 29.85 68.46
N ILE A 598 2.56 28.60 68.51
CA ILE A 598 1.76 27.37 68.66
C ILE A 598 1.63 27.04 70.15
N GLY A 599 0.43 27.24 70.68
CA GLY A 599 -0.01 26.79 72.00
C GLY A 599 -0.71 25.44 71.95
N SER A 600 -1.19 24.97 73.11
CA SER A 600 -1.84 23.65 73.25
C SER A 600 -3.17 23.51 72.50
N ASP A 601 -3.87 24.62 72.28
CA ASP A 601 -5.22 24.68 71.70
C ASP A 601 -5.40 25.80 70.67
N ASN A 602 -4.35 26.57 70.41
CA ASN A 602 -4.40 27.73 69.53
C ASN A 602 -3.05 28.03 68.88
N MET A 603 -3.10 28.73 67.74
CA MET A 603 -1.94 29.32 67.09
C MET A 603 -2.24 30.79 66.79
N SER A 604 -1.40 31.73 67.20
CA SER A 604 -1.72 33.15 67.06
C SER A 604 -0.51 34.03 66.73
N VAL A 605 -0.80 35.21 66.19
CA VAL A 605 0.15 36.28 65.88
C VAL A 605 -0.47 37.64 66.21
N GLY A 606 0.21 38.45 67.02
CA GLY A 606 -0.27 39.74 67.52
C GLY A 606 -1.12 39.68 68.81
N ALA A 607 -1.31 40.82 69.49
CA ALA A 607 -2.04 40.91 70.77
C ALA A 607 -3.56 41.05 70.58
N ILE A 608 -4.34 40.11 71.12
CA ILE A 608 -5.81 40.03 70.96
C ILE A 608 -6.54 41.08 71.81
N GLY A 609 -7.40 41.90 71.19
CA GLY A 609 -8.29 42.88 71.86
C GLY A 609 -7.70 44.28 72.12
N ALA A 610 -6.41 44.47 71.81
CA ALA A 610 -5.73 45.74 71.99
C ALA A 610 -6.16 46.78 70.93
N PHE A 611 -6.30 48.04 71.37
CA PHE A 611 -6.70 49.15 70.51
C PHE A 611 -5.66 49.39 69.39
N GLY A 612 -6.12 49.57 68.14
CA GLY A 612 -5.27 49.81 66.98
C GLY A 612 -4.49 48.60 66.44
N GLN A 613 -4.72 47.39 66.96
CA GLN A 613 -4.08 46.16 66.48
C GLN A 613 -5.06 45.30 65.66
N THR A 614 -4.53 44.50 64.72
CA THR A 614 -5.31 43.54 63.90
C THR A 614 -4.76 42.11 64.02
N PRO A 615 -4.88 41.50 65.21
CA PRO A 615 -4.31 40.19 65.50
C PRO A 615 -5.03 39.08 64.72
N ILE A 616 -4.29 38.03 64.34
CA ILE A 616 -4.84 36.80 63.74
C ILE A 616 -4.68 35.65 64.73
N GLN A 617 -5.79 34.99 65.04
CA GLN A 617 -5.83 33.83 65.92
C GLN A 617 -6.47 32.64 65.22
N ILE A 618 -5.91 31.45 65.42
CA ILE A 618 -6.43 30.16 64.96
C ILE A 618 -6.72 29.33 66.20
N ARG A 619 -7.97 28.95 66.40
CA ARG A 619 -8.41 28.20 67.59
C ARG A 619 -9.23 26.99 67.19
N THR A 620 -9.20 25.96 68.05
CA THR A 620 -10.02 24.75 67.89
C THR A 620 -11.34 24.78 68.65
N THR A 621 -11.55 25.77 69.53
CA THR A 621 -12.82 26.01 70.24
C THR A 621 -13.04 27.50 70.56
N ASN A 622 -14.29 27.91 70.81
CA ASN A 622 -14.63 29.27 71.25
C ASN A 622 -14.19 29.45 72.70
N SER A 623 -13.72 30.63 73.08
CA SER A 623 -13.25 30.91 74.45
C SER A 623 -13.76 32.25 74.97
N GLY A 624 -14.34 32.26 76.18
CA GLY A 624 -14.88 33.45 76.85
C GLY A 624 -16.25 33.92 76.33
N SER A 625 -16.80 34.97 76.94
CA SER A 625 -18.11 35.56 76.60
C SER A 625 -18.04 37.11 76.62
N GLY A 626 -18.97 37.77 75.94
CA GLY A 626 -19.01 39.23 75.80
C GLY A 626 -18.56 39.71 74.41
N SER A 627 -18.00 40.92 74.33
CA SER A 627 -17.65 41.51 73.03
C SER A 627 -16.53 40.75 72.33
N ILE A 628 -16.77 40.39 71.06
CA ILE A 628 -15.78 39.71 70.22
C ILE A 628 -14.59 40.65 69.94
N TYR A 629 -14.87 41.94 69.75
CA TYR A 629 -13.87 42.93 69.33
C TYR A 629 -12.91 43.33 70.46
N LEU A 630 -13.36 43.30 71.72
CA LEU A 630 -12.52 43.52 72.90
C LEU A 630 -11.70 42.28 73.28
N GLY A 631 -11.83 41.18 72.54
CA GLY A 631 -11.10 39.94 72.80
C GLY A 631 -11.59 39.18 74.04
N THR A 632 -12.73 39.55 74.62
CA THR A 632 -13.32 38.80 75.75
C THR A 632 -14.08 37.57 75.27
N CYS A 633 -14.66 37.62 74.07
CA CYS A 633 -15.09 36.44 73.32
C CYS A 633 -14.13 36.19 72.14
N LYS A 634 -13.53 35.01 72.08
CA LYS A 634 -12.59 34.60 71.02
C LYS A 634 -13.19 33.45 70.25
N LEU A 635 -13.33 33.61 68.95
CA LEU A 635 -14.06 32.67 68.12
C LEU A 635 -13.21 31.43 67.79
N TYR A 636 -13.87 30.29 67.72
CA TYR A 636 -13.40 29.04 67.15
C TYR A 636 -13.10 29.27 65.67
N GLY A 637 -11.94 28.84 65.19
CA GLY A 637 -11.48 29.01 63.81
C GLY A 637 -10.42 30.10 63.67
N ILE A 638 -10.25 30.62 62.46
CA ILE A 638 -9.31 31.69 62.14
C ILE A 638 -10.05 33.01 62.24
N THR A 639 -9.66 33.88 63.16
CA THR A 639 -10.31 35.18 63.35
C THR A 639 -9.30 36.30 63.31
N MET A 640 -9.60 37.32 62.52
CA MET A 640 -8.97 38.62 62.60
C MET A 640 -9.99 39.63 63.12
N THR A 641 -9.64 40.30 64.21
CA THR A 641 -10.44 41.40 64.75
C THR A 641 -9.73 42.72 64.52
N TRP A 642 -10.49 43.80 64.39
CA TRP A 642 -9.95 45.15 64.54
C TRP A 642 -10.80 45.92 65.54
N HIS A 643 -10.13 46.77 66.32
CA HIS A 643 -10.78 47.54 67.37
C HIS A 643 -10.27 48.99 67.38
N GLN A 644 -11.18 49.90 67.01
CA GLN A 644 -11.05 51.36 67.09
C GLN A 644 -12.38 51.95 67.59
N THR A 645 -12.36 53.19 68.12
CA THR A 645 -13.58 53.90 68.54
C THR A 645 -14.56 54.04 67.36
N ASN A 646 -15.80 53.54 67.53
CA ASN A 646 -16.87 53.52 66.52
C ASN A 646 -16.52 52.80 65.20
N ASN A 647 -15.42 52.04 65.17
CA ASN A 647 -15.06 51.18 64.05
C ASN A 647 -14.39 49.92 64.60
N ALA A 648 -15.24 48.94 64.87
CA ALA A 648 -14.83 47.63 65.30
C ALA A 648 -15.60 46.60 64.50
N GLY A 649 -14.93 45.49 64.23
CA GLY A 649 -15.48 44.42 63.43
C GLY A 649 -14.56 43.21 63.42
N HIS A 650 -15.04 42.16 62.78
CA HIS A 650 -14.27 40.95 62.60
C HIS A 650 -14.42 40.42 61.19
N ILE A 651 -13.39 39.71 60.77
CA ILE A 651 -13.49 38.71 59.71
C ILE A 651 -13.13 37.39 60.36
N THR A 652 -14.05 36.44 60.31
CA THR A 652 -13.88 35.12 60.89
C THR A 652 -14.06 34.06 59.82
N PHE A 653 -13.20 33.05 59.82
CA PHE A 653 -13.33 31.75 59.16
C PHE A 653 -13.48 30.72 60.27
N GLY A 654 -14.70 30.56 60.74
CA GLY A 654 -14.94 29.95 62.02
C GLY A 654 -16.37 30.14 62.50
N GLN A 655 -16.54 30.20 63.81
CA GLN A 655 -17.84 30.41 64.43
C GLN A 655 -18.46 31.72 63.95
N ILE A 656 -19.67 31.65 63.39
CA ILE A 656 -20.42 32.83 62.97
C ILE A 656 -20.97 33.56 64.17
N ALA A 657 -20.91 34.90 64.15
CA ALA A 657 -21.52 35.75 65.14
C ALA A 657 -23.01 35.99 64.81
N ALA A 658 -23.89 35.88 65.81
CA ALA A 658 -25.27 36.33 65.67
C ALA A 658 -25.41 37.84 65.91
N SER A 659 -24.49 38.41 66.69
CA SER A 659 -24.32 39.84 66.96
C SER A 659 -22.87 40.12 67.36
N GLY A 660 -22.47 41.37 67.51
CA GLY A 660 -21.11 41.73 67.95
C GLY A 660 -20.69 41.20 69.35
N SER A 661 -21.62 40.58 70.11
CA SER A 661 -21.36 39.99 71.43
C SER A 661 -21.98 38.60 71.64
N SER A 662 -22.53 37.97 70.59
CA SER A 662 -23.10 36.62 70.69
C SER A 662 -22.83 35.79 69.44
N ILE A 663 -22.67 34.48 69.61
CA ILE A 663 -22.44 33.55 68.51
C ILE A 663 -23.75 32.97 67.97
N LYS A 664 -23.74 32.62 66.69
CA LYS A 664 -24.83 31.89 66.04
C LYS A 664 -24.57 30.39 66.21
N THR A 665 -25.07 29.83 67.31
CA THR A 665 -24.77 28.45 67.74
C THR A 665 -24.89 27.44 66.61
N GLY A 666 -23.82 26.65 66.44
CA GLY A 666 -23.72 25.61 65.42
C GLY A 666 -23.32 26.12 64.03
N PHE A 667 -23.42 27.41 63.72
CA PHE A 667 -23.03 27.92 62.40
C PHE A 667 -21.54 28.23 62.32
N MET A 668 -20.87 27.56 61.39
CA MET A 668 -19.46 27.73 61.08
C MET A 668 -19.32 28.18 59.62
N GLY A 669 -18.41 29.13 59.37
CA GLY A 669 -18.18 29.64 58.02
C GLY A 669 -17.40 30.95 57.98
N VAL A 670 -17.61 31.74 56.94
CA VAL A 670 -16.94 33.04 56.74
C VAL A 670 -17.92 34.18 56.98
N GLN A 671 -17.57 35.13 57.84
CA GLN A 671 -18.40 36.30 58.07
C GLN A 671 -17.58 37.56 58.26
N MET A 672 -18.10 38.65 57.70
CA MET A 672 -17.72 40.01 58.04
C MET A 672 -18.95 40.74 58.61
N MET A 673 -18.80 41.25 59.82
CA MET A 673 -19.83 41.99 60.55
C MET A 673 -19.19 43.15 61.31
N SER A 674 -19.87 44.29 61.30
CA SER A 674 -19.51 45.48 62.09
C SER A 674 -20.18 45.46 63.47
N HIS A 675 -19.67 46.30 64.38
CA HIS A 675 -20.13 46.34 65.77
C HIS A 675 -21.62 46.71 65.97
N ASP A 676 -22.28 47.29 64.97
CA ASP A 676 -23.71 47.64 64.95
C ASP A 676 -24.61 46.50 64.45
N ASN A 677 -24.06 45.29 64.33
CA ASN A 677 -24.73 44.06 63.87
C ASN A 677 -25.13 44.07 62.39
N LEU A 678 -24.60 45.00 61.60
CA LEU A 678 -24.80 44.97 60.16
C LEU A 678 -23.92 43.89 59.54
N GLU A 679 -24.57 42.87 58.99
CA GLU A 679 -23.91 41.76 58.32
C GLU A 679 -23.78 42.07 56.83
N TYR A 680 -22.56 42.37 56.41
CA TYR A 680 -22.26 42.67 55.00
C TYR A 680 -22.14 41.39 54.18
N PHE A 681 -21.54 40.37 54.77
CA PHE A 681 -21.24 39.11 54.13
C PHE A 681 -21.20 37.98 55.15
N CYS A 682 -21.95 36.91 54.88
CA CYS A 682 -21.83 35.66 55.61
C CYS A 682 -22.00 34.48 54.64
N LEU A 683 -21.16 33.47 54.78
CA LEU A 683 -21.29 32.15 54.17
C LEU A 683 -21.11 31.12 55.28
N SER A 684 -22.14 30.37 55.64
CA SER A 684 -22.03 29.44 56.78
C SER A 684 -23.00 28.28 56.73
N ALA A 685 -22.65 27.20 57.42
CA ALA A 685 -23.47 26.02 57.61
C ALA A 685 -23.56 25.63 59.08
N ASN A 686 -24.70 25.07 59.49
CA ASN A 686 -24.87 24.53 60.83
C ASN A 686 -24.20 23.16 60.94
N THR A 687 -23.13 23.06 61.70
CA THR A 687 -22.32 21.86 61.89
C THR A 687 -22.82 20.95 63.02
N LEU A 688 -23.95 21.27 63.67
CA LEU A 688 -24.49 20.49 64.80
C LEU A 688 -25.75 19.68 64.45
N LEU A 689 -26.39 19.91 63.29
CA LEU A 689 -27.59 19.20 62.86
C LEU A 689 -27.22 18.11 61.84
N SER A 690 -27.72 16.88 62.03
CA SER A 690 -27.49 15.75 61.12
C SER A 690 -28.78 15.39 60.38
N GLY A 691 -28.69 15.22 59.06
CA GLY A 691 -29.81 14.78 58.21
C GLY A 691 -30.53 15.88 57.42
N SER A 692 -30.17 17.15 57.56
CA SER A 692 -30.63 18.23 56.66
C SER A 692 -29.65 19.41 56.67
N GLN A 693 -29.23 19.88 55.49
CA GLN A 693 -28.27 20.97 55.35
C GLN A 693 -28.93 22.32 55.70
N GLN A 694 -28.50 22.96 56.78
CA GLN A 694 -28.95 24.30 57.15
C GLN A 694 -27.82 25.30 56.93
N VAL A 695 -27.97 26.19 55.95
CA VAL A 695 -27.02 27.28 55.67
C VAL A 695 -27.57 28.62 56.13
N TYR A 696 -26.67 29.53 56.47
CA TYR A 696 -27.00 30.93 56.70
C TYR A 696 -26.02 31.78 55.92
N ASN A 697 -26.44 32.12 54.69
CA ASN A 697 -25.64 32.95 53.81
C ASN A 697 -26.35 34.27 53.51
N ARG A 698 -25.59 35.36 53.55
CA ARG A 698 -26.06 36.73 53.37
C ARG A 698 -25.08 37.56 52.54
N ILE A 699 -25.62 38.33 51.59
CA ILE A 699 -24.88 39.37 50.88
C ILE A 699 -25.73 40.65 50.87
N ALA A 700 -25.26 41.70 51.54
CA ALA A 700 -25.98 42.97 51.69
C ALA A 700 -27.48 42.82 52.08
N GLY A 701 -27.79 41.87 52.97
CA GLY A 701 -29.14 41.58 53.44
C GLY A 701 -30.03 40.73 52.53
N TRP A 702 -29.55 40.24 51.38
CA TRP A 702 -30.19 39.17 50.60
C TRP A 702 -29.82 37.80 51.15
N GLY A 703 -30.80 36.92 51.30
CA GLY A 703 -30.56 35.52 51.65
C GLY A 703 -30.15 34.74 50.42
N PHE A 704 -29.22 33.80 50.57
CA PHE A 704 -28.96 32.85 49.51
C PHE A 704 -28.55 31.48 50.02
N ASP A 705 -28.78 30.48 49.19
CA ASP A 705 -28.33 29.11 49.36
C ASP A 705 -27.98 28.55 47.98
N ASN A 706 -27.83 27.24 47.88
CA ASN A 706 -27.50 26.62 46.58
C ASN A 706 -28.68 26.63 45.60
N GLN A 707 -29.90 26.90 46.06
CA GLN A 707 -31.10 26.88 45.23
C GLN A 707 -31.56 28.28 44.86
N ASN A 708 -31.35 29.30 45.70
CA ASN A 708 -31.95 30.61 45.48
C ASN A 708 -31.09 31.75 46.01
N ILE A 709 -31.26 32.93 45.40
CA ILE A 709 -31.02 34.23 46.01
C ILE A 709 -32.38 34.89 46.23
N TRP A 710 -32.71 35.30 47.45
CA TRP A 710 -34.04 35.80 47.76
C TRP A 710 -34.06 36.93 48.78
N LYS A 711 -35.14 37.70 48.69
CA LYS A 711 -35.57 38.66 49.70
C LYS A 711 -37.10 38.72 49.70
N ASN A 712 -37.70 38.56 50.88
CA ASN A 712 -39.15 38.46 51.03
C ASN A 712 -39.73 37.34 50.13
N SER A 713 -40.65 37.67 49.21
CA SER A 713 -41.32 36.71 48.32
C SER A 713 -40.78 36.67 46.89
N VAL A 714 -39.65 37.34 46.60
CA VAL A 714 -39.02 37.31 45.27
C VAL A 714 -37.75 36.48 45.33
N TYR A 715 -37.70 35.49 44.44
CA TYR A 715 -36.64 34.50 44.34
C TYR A 715 -35.99 34.59 42.97
N LEU A 716 -34.67 34.53 42.94
CA LEU A 716 -33.86 34.19 41.78
C LEU A 716 -33.34 32.78 42.03
N GLY A 717 -33.88 31.81 41.31
CA GLY A 717 -33.48 30.42 41.39
C GLY A 717 -32.06 30.22 40.86
N SER A 718 -31.43 29.11 41.27
CA SER A 718 -30.12 28.67 40.79
C SER A 718 -30.12 28.29 39.31
N ASP A 719 -31.30 27.99 38.77
CA ASP A 719 -31.52 27.86 37.34
C ASP A 719 -31.45 29.22 36.62
N GLY A 720 -31.61 30.35 37.31
CA GLY A 720 -31.69 31.68 36.72
C GLY A 720 -33.13 32.16 36.50
N SER A 721 -34.12 31.39 36.97
CA SER A 721 -35.53 31.77 36.94
C SER A 721 -35.83 32.85 37.98
N ILE A 722 -36.64 33.85 37.65
CA ILE A 722 -37.11 34.87 38.60
C ILE A 722 -38.59 34.66 38.86
N TYR A 723 -38.97 34.48 40.12
CA TYR A 723 -40.36 34.16 40.46
C TYR A 723 -40.82 34.70 41.80
N ASN A 724 -42.14 34.87 41.89
CA ASN A 724 -42.86 35.21 43.11
C ASN A 724 -43.98 34.19 43.33
N GLY A 725 -43.61 33.05 43.92
CA GLY A 725 -44.49 31.91 44.14
C GLY A 725 -45.18 31.46 42.84
N THR A 726 -46.50 31.27 42.88
CA THR A 726 -47.32 30.84 41.72
C THR A 726 -47.83 32.00 40.87
N LYS A 727 -47.74 33.24 41.35
CA LYS A 727 -48.41 34.40 40.73
C LYS A 727 -47.80 34.76 39.38
N TRP A 728 -46.47 34.79 39.34
CA TRP A 728 -45.70 34.96 38.12
C TRP A 728 -44.31 34.33 38.27
N ARG A 729 -43.81 33.81 37.15
CA ARG A 729 -42.50 33.16 37.06
C ARG A 729 -41.96 33.34 35.65
N LEU A 730 -40.70 33.75 35.56
CA LEU A 730 -39.92 33.79 34.33
C LEU A 730 -38.81 32.78 34.48
N ASN A 731 -38.78 31.78 33.61
CA ASN A 731 -37.76 30.75 33.65
C ASN A 731 -36.56 31.12 32.79
N ASN A 732 -35.42 30.52 33.08
CA ASN A 732 -34.16 30.70 32.37
C ASN A 732 -34.14 30.10 30.95
N ASP A 733 -35.14 29.28 30.60
CA ASP A 733 -35.29 28.62 29.30
C ASP A 733 -36.21 29.39 28.35
N GLY A 734 -36.68 30.59 28.76
CA GLY A 734 -37.62 31.40 27.99
C GLY A 734 -39.09 31.09 28.27
N SER A 735 -39.40 30.06 29.07
CA SER A 735 -40.76 29.76 29.53
C SER A 735 -41.18 30.66 30.69
N GLY A 736 -42.48 30.73 30.97
CA GLY A 736 -42.96 31.52 32.09
C GLY A 736 -44.46 31.50 32.25
N GLN A 737 -44.91 32.14 33.30
CA GLN A 737 -46.32 32.27 33.61
C GLN A 737 -46.63 33.58 34.30
N ILE A 738 -47.82 34.09 34.05
CA ILE A 738 -48.41 35.27 34.70
C ILE A 738 -49.88 34.98 35.04
N ALA A 739 -50.47 35.83 35.89
CA ALA A 739 -51.85 35.69 36.35
C ALA A 739 -52.17 34.31 36.97
N ASN A 740 -51.28 33.82 37.84
CA ASN A 740 -51.40 32.54 38.55
C ASN A 740 -51.45 31.31 37.62
N GLY A 741 -50.80 31.38 36.46
CA GLY A 741 -50.71 30.28 35.49
C GLY A 741 -51.80 30.28 34.41
N ASN A 742 -52.78 31.20 34.48
CA ASN A 742 -53.84 31.30 33.47
C ASN A 742 -53.30 31.73 32.10
N ILE A 743 -52.16 32.39 32.08
CA ILE A 743 -51.40 32.68 30.86
C ILE A 743 -49.99 32.15 31.10
N SER A 744 -49.63 31.10 30.36
CA SER A 744 -48.33 30.46 30.46
C SER A 744 -47.71 30.30 29.09
N TRP A 745 -46.40 30.24 29.02
CA TRP A 745 -45.69 29.96 27.79
C TRP A 745 -44.53 29.02 28.04
N ASN A 746 -44.23 28.18 27.05
CA ASN A 746 -43.10 27.27 27.13
C ASN A 746 -41.81 27.93 26.60
N ALA A 747 -40.68 27.21 26.72
CA ALA A 747 -39.34 27.68 26.35
C ALA A 747 -39.21 28.09 24.87
N ALA A 748 -40.05 27.52 24.00
CA ALA A 748 -40.09 27.81 22.57
C ALA A 748 -40.96 29.03 22.22
N GLY A 749 -41.57 29.70 23.21
CA GLY A 749 -42.43 30.87 23.02
C GLY A 749 -43.89 30.55 22.69
N THR A 750 -44.33 29.29 22.80
CA THR A 750 -45.75 28.94 22.63
C THR A 750 -46.55 29.41 23.85
N VAL A 751 -47.53 30.29 23.65
CA VAL A 751 -48.39 30.84 24.70
C VAL A 751 -49.71 30.06 24.79
N ILE A 752 -50.06 29.64 26.00
CA ILE A 752 -51.26 28.89 26.36
C ILE A 752 -52.12 29.73 27.30
N PHE A 753 -53.39 29.91 26.93
CA PHE A 753 -54.41 30.57 27.73
C PHE A 753 -55.33 29.51 28.35
N ALA A 754 -55.58 29.58 29.66
CA ALA A 754 -56.53 28.70 30.35
C ALA A 754 -57.99 29.04 29.98
N SER A 755 -58.94 28.14 30.25
CA SER A 755 -60.37 28.35 29.95
C SER A 755 -61.01 29.53 30.67
N SER A 756 -60.39 29.99 31.76
CA SER A 756 -60.75 31.20 32.49
C SER A 756 -60.37 32.50 31.77
N VAL A 757 -59.64 32.41 30.64
CA VAL A 757 -59.25 33.54 29.81
C VAL A 757 -60.28 33.71 28.68
N SER A 758 -61.10 34.76 28.73
CA SER A 758 -62.05 35.07 27.64
C SER A 758 -61.39 35.92 26.55
N LEU A 759 -61.45 35.45 25.30
CA LEU A 759 -61.04 36.21 24.12
C LEU A 759 -62.28 36.54 23.27
N ASN A 760 -62.57 37.83 23.10
CA ASN A 760 -63.78 38.34 22.45
C ASN A 760 -63.55 38.48 20.94
N TRP A 761 -63.99 37.50 20.14
CA TRP A 761 -63.83 37.47 18.66
C TRP A 761 -65.18 37.60 17.94
N SER A 762 -65.24 38.41 16.87
CA SER A 762 -66.49 38.85 16.23
C SER A 762 -66.80 38.29 14.82
N ALA A 763 -66.12 37.23 14.32
CA ALA A 763 -66.42 36.59 13.01
C ALA A 763 -65.97 35.09 12.89
N PRO A 764 -66.53 34.27 11.95
CA PRO A 764 -66.26 32.82 11.82
C PRO A 764 -64.92 32.46 11.14
N ILE A 765 -64.38 31.27 11.46
CA ILE A 765 -62.99 30.84 11.22
C ILE A 765 -62.92 29.72 10.16
N ASP A 766 -62.74 30.05 8.89
CA ASP A 766 -62.36 29.10 7.82
C ASP A 766 -61.00 29.44 7.16
N ASN A 767 -60.38 30.56 7.54
CA ASN A 767 -59.12 31.05 6.95
C ASN A 767 -57.87 30.81 7.82
N ILE A 768 -57.93 29.84 8.73
CA ILE A 768 -56.86 29.57 9.71
C ILE A 768 -55.95 28.38 9.31
N THR A 769 -56.01 27.83 8.09
CA THR A 769 -54.98 26.87 7.63
C THR A 769 -53.60 27.54 7.40
N THR A 770 -53.55 28.87 7.31
CA THR A 770 -52.31 29.65 7.10
C THR A 770 -51.88 30.43 8.36
N ALA A 771 -52.81 30.82 9.24
CA ALA A 771 -52.49 31.50 10.51
C ALA A 771 -52.25 30.53 11.70
N LEU A 772 -52.57 29.24 11.55
CA LEU A 772 -52.06 28.16 12.42
C LEU A 772 -50.59 27.80 12.13
N GLY A 773 -49.99 28.38 11.09
CA GLY A 773 -48.85 27.73 10.47
C GLY A 773 -49.25 26.36 9.94
N GLY A 774 -49.54 26.31 8.64
CA GLY A 774 -48.81 25.32 7.86
C GLY A 774 -47.36 25.30 8.36
N SER A 775 -46.82 24.11 8.65
CA SER A 775 -45.49 23.81 9.22
C SER A 775 -45.31 23.67 10.74
N SER A 776 -46.29 23.89 11.63
CA SER A 776 -46.06 23.66 13.08
C SER A 776 -47.12 22.88 13.87
N TYR A 777 -48.23 22.48 13.25
CA TYR A 777 -48.78 21.15 13.55
C TYR A 777 -48.15 20.13 12.61
N SER A 778 -46.91 19.79 12.92
CA SER A 778 -46.34 18.50 12.61
C SER A 778 -45.31 18.29 13.74
N LYS A 779 -45.12 17.11 14.32
CA LYS A 779 -45.09 15.82 13.65
C LYS A 779 -45.23 14.75 14.73
N LEU A 780 -46.44 14.42 15.18
CA LEU A 780 -46.63 13.01 15.48
C LEU A 780 -46.72 12.36 14.12
N THR A 781 -45.57 11.85 13.67
CA THR A 781 -45.39 11.11 12.43
C THR A 781 -46.58 10.16 12.25
N GLN A 782 -47.57 10.57 11.47
CA GLN A 782 -48.68 9.71 11.11
C GLN A 782 -48.19 8.86 9.94
N ILE A 783 -47.74 7.66 10.28
CA ILE A 783 -47.50 6.60 9.31
C ILE A 783 -48.85 5.94 9.07
N THR A 784 -49.43 6.19 7.90
CA THR A 784 -50.58 5.43 7.41
C THR A 784 -50.12 4.42 6.37
N SER A 785 -51.01 3.48 6.03
CA SER A 785 -50.78 2.47 4.99
C SER A 785 -50.55 3.08 3.59
N THR A 786 -50.84 4.36 3.39
CA THR A 786 -50.75 5.03 2.07
C THR A 786 -49.69 6.13 1.96
N GLY A 787 -49.05 6.59 3.04
CA GLY A 787 -47.97 7.59 2.95
C GLY A 787 -47.43 8.08 4.30
N VAL A 788 -46.28 8.76 4.27
CA VAL A 788 -45.69 9.47 5.44
C VAL A 788 -45.79 10.97 5.17
N TYR A 789 -46.55 11.70 5.98
CA TYR A 789 -46.85 13.12 5.74
C TYR A 789 -46.15 14.01 6.78
N THR A 790 -45.07 14.68 6.36
CA THR A 790 -44.24 15.56 7.20
C THR A 790 -43.56 16.65 6.35
N GLY A 791 -43.26 17.83 6.93
CA GLY A 791 -42.23 18.75 6.39
C GLY A 791 -40.81 18.19 6.54
N SER A 792 -39.76 18.87 6.03
CA SER A 792 -38.37 18.37 5.95
C SER A 792 -37.90 17.51 7.16
N ILE A 793 -37.32 16.35 6.84
CA ILE A 793 -36.77 15.35 7.77
C ILE A 793 -35.26 15.63 7.92
N VAL A 794 -34.75 15.78 9.14
CA VAL A 794 -33.29 15.92 9.39
C VAL A 794 -32.66 14.55 9.70
N ALA A 795 -31.37 14.38 9.39
CA ALA A 795 -30.69 13.06 9.39
C ALA A 795 -30.75 12.30 10.73
N SER A 796 -30.86 12.99 11.87
CA SER A 796 -31.01 12.37 13.19
C SER A 796 -32.39 11.78 13.47
N GLN A 797 -33.39 12.05 12.61
CA GLN A 797 -34.75 11.55 12.73
C GLN A 797 -34.98 10.24 11.95
N ILE A 798 -33.95 9.70 11.28
CA ILE A 798 -33.98 8.41 10.59
C ILE A 798 -33.20 7.40 11.44
N THR A 799 -33.90 6.62 12.27
CA THR A 799 -33.31 5.45 12.93
C THR A 799 -33.09 4.35 11.88
N ALA A 800 -31.90 3.73 11.87
CA ALA A 800 -31.53 2.72 10.89
C ALA A 800 -32.57 1.57 10.83
N GLY A 801 -33.17 1.35 9.65
CA GLY A 801 -34.04 0.20 9.37
C GLY A 801 -35.49 0.50 8.97
N THR A 802 -35.92 1.76 8.78
CA THR A 802 -37.35 2.09 8.52
C THR A 802 -37.64 2.69 7.13
N ILE A 803 -36.76 2.50 6.14
CA ILE A 803 -37.06 2.85 4.74
C ILE A 803 -37.06 1.56 3.92
N ASP A 804 -38.26 1.04 3.63
CA ASP A 804 -38.47 -0.06 2.68
C ASP A 804 -38.48 0.50 1.24
N ALA A 805 -37.89 -0.25 0.31
CA ALA A 805 -37.66 0.11 -1.09
C ALA A 805 -38.93 0.52 -1.84
N ALA A 806 -40.11 0.05 -1.41
CA ALA A 806 -41.41 0.41 -2.00
C ALA A 806 -41.81 1.89 -1.80
N ARG A 807 -41.20 2.61 -0.85
CA ARG A 807 -41.50 4.02 -0.54
C ARG A 807 -40.43 4.99 -1.05
N ILE A 808 -39.38 4.49 -1.73
CA ILE A 808 -38.41 5.30 -2.47
C ILE A 808 -38.85 5.33 -3.93
N ASN A 809 -39.42 6.46 -4.37
CA ASN A 809 -39.55 6.69 -5.81
C ASN A 809 -38.16 6.99 -6.38
N THR A 810 -37.54 6.00 -7.02
CA THR A 810 -36.21 6.08 -7.62
C THR A 810 -36.10 7.16 -8.70
N ASP A 811 -37.23 7.61 -9.25
CA ASP A 811 -37.27 8.65 -10.28
C ASP A 811 -37.11 10.07 -9.71
N SER A 812 -37.22 10.24 -8.37
CA SER A 812 -37.15 11.53 -7.68
C SER A 812 -35.82 11.80 -6.96
N ILE A 813 -34.86 10.86 -6.97
CA ILE A 813 -33.52 11.09 -6.40
C ILE A 813 -32.65 11.81 -7.43
N ARG A 814 -32.70 13.15 -7.44
CA ARG A 814 -31.85 13.97 -8.32
C ARG A 814 -30.39 13.97 -7.84
N ALA A 815 -29.47 13.99 -8.80
CA ALA A 815 -28.00 13.91 -8.66
C ALA A 815 -27.33 14.92 -7.69
N ALA A 816 -28.07 15.90 -7.16
CA ALA A 816 -27.54 16.90 -6.24
C ALA A 816 -27.33 16.39 -4.80
N ILE A 817 -28.00 15.31 -4.39
CA ILE A 817 -27.91 14.74 -3.02
C ILE A 817 -26.90 13.58 -2.97
N ILE A 818 -26.74 12.85 -4.07
CA ILE A 818 -25.75 11.79 -4.23
C ILE A 818 -24.52 12.37 -4.95
N THR A 819 -23.66 13.05 -4.19
CA THR A 819 -22.34 13.48 -4.68
C THR A 819 -21.37 12.29 -4.64
N ALA A 820 -20.31 12.30 -5.45
CA ALA A 820 -19.27 11.26 -5.41
C ALA A 820 -18.66 11.08 -4.00
N ALA A 821 -18.60 12.17 -3.21
CA ALA A 821 -18.16 12.14 -1.82
C ALA A 821 -19.13 11.37 -0.91
N ASN A 822 -20.44 11.55 -1.10
CA ASN A 822 -21.47 10.85 -0.32
C ASN A 822 -21.58 9.36 -0.72
N ILE A 823 -21.29 9.00 -1.98
CA ILE A 823 -21.19 7.60 -2.43
C ILE A 823 -19.94 6.92 -1.83
N ASN A 824 -18.78 7.59 -1.88
CA ASN A 824 -17.51 7.00 -1.43
C ASN A 824 -17.45 6.82 0.10
N ALA A 825 -18.26 7.54 0.87
CA ALA A 825 -18.36 7.41 2.32
C ALA A 825 -19.41 6.38 2.78
N LEU A 826 -20.19 5.79 1.87
CA LEU A 826 -21.30 4.89 2.18
C LEU A 826 -20.93 3.43 1.92
N THR A 827 -20.80 2.62 2.97
CA THR A 827 -20.71 1.15 2.85
C THR A 827 -22.08 0.59 2.50
N LEU A 828 -22.31 0.28 1.22
CA LEU A 828 -23.61 -0.15 0.70
C LEU A 828 -23.65 -1.68 0.54
N THR A 829 -24.46 -2.37 1.35
CA THR A 829 -24.76 -3.80 1.15
C THR A 829 -25.91 -3.94 0.15
N ILE A 830 -25.59 -4.29 -1.10
CA ILE A 830 -26.58 -4.48 -2.18
C ILE A 830 -26.79 -5.99 -2.39
N ASP A 831 -27.95 -6.51 -2.01
CA ASP A 831 -28.30 -7.93 -2.17
C ASP A 831 -29.14 -8.22 -3.43
N LYS A 832 -29.67 -7.18 -4.11
CA LYS A 832 -30.34 -7.20 -5.42
C LYS A 832 -30.23 -5.83 -6.13
N GLY A 833 -29.97 -5.77 -7.43
CA GLY A 833 -29.96 -4.49 -8.17
C GLY A 833 -29.39 -4.56 -9.60
N TYR A 834 -29.17 -3.39 -10.22
CA TYR A 834 -28.49 -3.27 -11.51
C TYR A 834 -27.48 -2.10 -11.51
N ILE A 835 -26.26 -2.29 -12.03
CA ILE A 835 -25.25 -1.22 -12.27
C ILE A 835 -24.79 -1.29 -13.73
N GLY A 836 -25.03 -0.25 -14.55
CA GLY A 836 -24.56 -0.24 -15.95
C GLY A 836 -25.07 -1.42 -16.80
N GLY A 837 -26.26 -1.93 -16.48
CA GLY A 837 -26.84 -3.13 -17.10
C GLY A 837 -26.24 -4.46 -16.63
N TRP A 838 -25.48 -4.48 -15.53
CA TRP A 838 -25.07 -5.68 -14.80
C TRP A 838 -26.05 -5.93 -13.66
N SER A 839 -26.62 -7.11 -13.59
CA SER A 839 -27.45 -7.59 -12.48
C SER A 839 -26.59 -7.82 -11.23
N ILE A 840 -27.09 -7.44 -10.06
CA ILE A 840 -26.49 -7.69 -8.76
C ILE A 840 -27.46 -8.57 -7.98
N ASN A 841 -26.97 -9.61 -7.34
CA ASN A 841 -27.68 -10.36 -6.31
C ASN A 841 -26.73 -10.74 -5.17
N SER A 842 -27.25 -11.39 -4.12
CA SER A 842 -26.49 -11.80 -2.94
C SER A 842 -25.30 -12.74 -3.21
N TYR A 843 -25.19 -13.29 -4.43
CA TYR A 843 -24.18 -14.26 -4.81
C TYR A 843 -23.23 -13.77 -5.90
N GLN A 844 -23.60 -12.74 -6.69
CA GLN A 844 -22.81 -12.32 -7.85
C GLN A 844 -23.22 -10.96 -8.43
N ILE A 845 -22.28 -10.32 -9.14
CA ILE A 845 -22.51 -9.25 -10.11
C ILE A 845 -22.39 -9.88 -11.50
N SER A 846 -23.47 -9.96 -12.27
CA SER A 846 -23.50 -10.69 -13.54
C SER A 846 -24.16 -9.93 -14.68
N LYS A 847 -23.67 -10.15 -15.91
CA LYS A 847 -24.28 -9.69 -17.14
C LYS A 847 -24.13 -10.77 -18.20
N ASN A 848 -25.25 -11.21 -18.76
CA ASN A 848 -25.30 -12.37 -19.65
C ASN A 848 -24.64 -13.58 -18.98
N SER A 849 -23.58 -14.13 -19.57
CA SER A 849 -22.84 -15.27 -19.03
C SER A 849 -21.66 -14.87 -18.13
N VAL A 850 -21.28 -13.59 -18.06
CA VAL A 850 -20.15 -13.11 -17.24
C VAL A 850 -20.63 -12.79 -15.83
N ALA A 851 -20.00 -13.36 -14.81
CA ALA A 851 -20.30 -13.09 -13.42
C ALA A 851 -19.04 -12.98 -12.54
N LEU A 852 -19.05 -12.01 -11.63
CA LEU A 852 -18.15 -11.92 -10.49
C LEU A 852 -18.91 -12.44 -9.27
N SER A 853 -18.54 -13.61 -8.78
CA SER A 853 -19.20 -14.28 -7.66
C SER A 853 -18.73 -13.72 -6.32
N SER A 854 -19.54 -13.90 -5.28
CA SER A 854 -19.22 -13.46 -3.91
C SER A 854 -18.05 -14.21 -3.27
N ASP A 855 -17.67 -15.38 -3.80
CA ASP A 855 -16.45 -16.09 -3.42
C ASP A 855 -15.18 -15.47 -4.05
N GLY A 856 -15.31 -14.48 -4.94
CA GLY A 856 -14.21 -13.84 -5.66
C GLY A 856 -13.87 -14.49 -7.00
N SER A 857 -14.60 -15.54 -7.42
CA SER A 857 -14.43 -16.14 -8.75
C SER A 857 -15.02 -15.28 -9.86
N ILE A 858 -14.39 -15.29 -11.04
CA ILE A 858 -14.88 -14.62 -12.25
C ILE A 858 -15.15 -15.68 -13.31
N VAL A 859 -16.40 -15.81 -13.74
CA VAL A 859 -16.86 -16.84 -14.68
C VAL A 859 -17.48 -16.23 -15.92
N ASN A 860 -17.36 -16.91 -17.05
CA ASN A 860 -18.17 -16.71 -18.24
C ASN A 860 -18.88 -18.02 -18.63
N GLY A 861 -19.85 -18.43 -17.82
CA GLY A 861 -20.45 -19.76 -17.89
C GLY A 861 -19.36 -20.85 -17.86
N THR A 862 -19.39 -21.76 -18.84
CA THR A 862 -18.38 -22.81 -19.01
C THR A 862 -17.17 -22.37 -19.83
N ARG A 863 -17.22 -21.21 -20.51
CA ARG A 863 -16.21 -20.82 -21.51
C ARG A 863 -14.85 -20.48 -20.89
N TRP A 864 -14.87 -19.68 -19.83
CA TRP A 864 -13.69 -19.37 -19.02
C TRP A 864 -14.08 -19.13 -17.56
N LYS A 865 -13.16 -19.44 -16.63
CA LYS A 865 -13.33 -19.28 -15.19
C LYS A 865 -11.99 -19.02 -14.52
N LEU A 866 -11.96 -18.06 -13.59
CA LEU A 866 -10.89 -17.82 -12.64
C LEU A 866 -11.47 -18.06 -11.24
N ASN A 867 -10.97 -19.07 -10.54
CA ASN A 867 -11.40 -19.36 -9.17
C ASN A 867 -10.55 -18.57 -8.16
N ASN A 868 -11.09 -18.38 -6.95
CA ASN A 868 -10.41 -17.70 -5.85
C ASN A 868 -9.28 -18.53 -5.20
N ASP A 869 -9.26 -19.84 -5.47
CA ASP A 869 -8.23 -20.78 -5.00
C ASP A 869 -7.00 -20.85 -5.92
N GLY A 870 -6.99 -20.03 -6.98
CA GLY A 870 -5.91 -19.98 -7.97
C GLY A 870 -6.11 -20.92 -9.15
N SER A 871 -7.10 -21.82 -9.14
CA SER A 871 -7.43 -22.70 -10.28
C SER A 871 -8.27 -21.99 -11.35
N GLY A 872 -8.38 -22.57 -12.53
CA GLY A 872 -9.21 -21.98 -13.58
C GLY A 872 -9.25 -22.75 -14.89
N GLN A 873 -10.02 -22.23 -15.83
CA GLN A 873 -10.17 -22.81 -17.16
C GLN A 873 -10.40 -21.76 -18.25
N LEU A 874 -10.01 -22.12 -19.46
CA LEU A 874 -10.27 -21.43 -20.72
C LEU A 874 -10.79 -22.44 -21.76
N ALA A 875 -11.43 -21.93 -22.82
CA ALA A 875 -11.91 -22.71 -23.96
C ALA A 875 -12.75 -23.95 -23.57
N ASN A 876 -13.74 -23.77 -22.69
CA ASN A 876 -14.61 -24.85 -22.19
C ASN A 876 -13.86 -25.98 -21.44
N GLY A 877 -12.77 -25.65 -20.74
CA GLY A 877 -11.98 -26.63 -19.98
C GLY A 877 -10.92 -27.36 -20.82
N ASN A 878 -10.81 -27.06 -22.12
CA ASN A 878 -9.76 -27.61 -22.96
C ASN A 878 -8.36 -27.14 -22.54
N ILE A 879 -8.28 -26.01 -21.83
CA ILE A 879 -7.11 -25.56 -21.09
C ILE A 879 -7.57 -25.28 -19.67
N SER A 880 -7.02 -25.98 -18.69
CA SER A 880 -7.32 -25.78 -17.27
C SER A 880 -6.06 -25.80 -16.43
N TRP A 881 -6.13 -25.22 -15.24
CA TRP A 881 -5.06 -25.33 -14.25
C TRP A 881 -5.64 -25.56 -12.86
N ASP A 882 -4.91 -26.32 -12.06
CA ASP A 882 -5.24 -26.54 -10.64
C ASP A 882 -4.67 -25.44 -9.74
N THR A 883 -4.92 -25.55 -8.44
CA THR A 883 -4.46 -24.59 -7.41
C THR A 883 -2.93 -24.58 -7.25
N ALA A 884 -2.23 -25.61 -7.71
CA ALA A 884 -0.76 -25.68 -7.72
C ALA A 884 -0.15 -25.07 -9.00
N GLY A 885 -0.99 -24.64 -9.96
CA GLY A 885 -0.56 -24.07 -11.23
C GLY A 885 -0.19 -25.12 -12.28
N ASN A 886 -0.57 -26.39 -12.10
CA ASN A 886 -0.37 -27.42 -13.10
C ASN A 886 -1.36 -27.20 -14.26
N ILE A 887 -0.86 -27.00 -15.48
CA ILE A 887 -1.68 -26.75 -16.66
C ILE A 887 -1.99 -28.05 -17.38
N THR A 888 -3.27 -28.33 -17.62
CA THR A 888 -3.76 -29.43 -18.45
C THR A 888 -4.36 -28.86 -19.74
N ALA A 889 -3.91 -29.33 -20.90
CA ALA A 889 -4.42 -28.94 -22.21
C ALA A 889 -4.77 -30.16 -23.06
N GLN A 890 -6.06 -30.49 -23.21
CA GLN A 890 -6.52 -31.78 -23.78
C GLN A 890 -6.92 -31.72 -25.27
N LYS A 891 -7.25 -30.52 -25.79
CA LYS A 891 -7.69 -30.32 -27.19
C LYS A 891 -7.11 -29.04 -27.80
N ALA A 892 -5.96 -28.61 -27.32
CA ALA A 892 -5.29 -27.40 -27.77
C ALA A 892 -4.26 -27.72 -28.87
N ILE A 893 -4.26 -26.92 -29.95
CA ILE A 893 -3.21 -26.95 -30.97
C ILE A 893 -2.20 -25.86 -30.61
N PHE A 894 -0.94 -26.25 -30.42
CA PHE A 894 0.16 -25.37 -30.06
C PHE A 894 1.13 -25.26 -31.23
N SER A 895 1.09 -24.16 -31.98
CA SER A 895 2.01 -23.87 -33.08
C SER A 895 3.08 -22.87 -32.65
N ASN A 896 4.34 -23.06 -33.09
CA ASN A 896 5.49 -22.22 -32.73
C ASN A 896 5.77 -22.09 -31.23
N VAL A 897 5.51 -23.15 -30.45
CA VAL A 897 5.76 -23.12 -29.00
C VAL A 897 7.22 -23.38 -28.70
N ARG A 898 7.85 -22.44 -27.99
CA ARG A 898 9.19 -22.57 -27.42
C ARG A 898 9.10 -23.01 -25.97
N ILE A 899 9.42 -24.27 -25.70
CA ILE A 899 9.51 -24.80 -24.33
C ILE A 899 10.92 -24.53 -23.81
N ARG A 900 11.04 -23.79 -22.70
CA ARG A 900 12.31 -23.57 -21.99
C ARG A 900 12.50 -24.65 -20.94
N GLY A 901 12.88 -25.84 -21.41
CA GLY A 901 13.07 -27.06 -20.62
C GLY A 901 13.19 -28.27 -21.55
N THR A 902 13.36 -29.47 -20.99
CA THR A 902 13.28 -30.72 -21.77
C THR A 902 11.85 -31.27 -21.72
N PHE A 903 11.35 -31.81 -22.83
CA PHE A 903 10.34 -32.86 -22.73
C PHE A 903 11.02 -34.04 -22.06
N ARG A 904 10.74 -34.29 -20.78
CA ARG A 904 11.15 -35.56 -20.17
C ARG A 904 10.22 -36.64 -20.72
N SER A 905 10.66 -37.35 -21.75
CA SER A 905 10.11 -38.67 -22.04
C SER A 905 10.80 -39.66 -21.10
N PRO A 906 10.17 -40.14 -20.02
CA PRO A 906 10.77 -41.20 -19.22
C PRO A 906 11.00 -42.44 -20.09
N PHE A 907 12.01 -43.24 -19.74
CA PHE A 907 12.08 -44.61 -20.27
C PHE A 907 10.83 -45.36 -19.80
N VAL A 908 10.17 -46.08 -20.71
CA VAL A 908 9.04 -46.96 -20.40
C VAL A 908 9.33 -48.37 -20.87
N MET A 909 8.85 -49.39 -20.14
CA MET A 909 8.97 -50.78 -20.59
C MET A 909 8.16 -50.97 -21.88
N ASN A 910 8.61 -51.87 -22.77
CA ASN A 910 7.80 -52.40 -23.86
C ASN A 910 6.67 -53.26 -23.27
N ASP A 911 5.65 -52.61 -22.73
CA ASP A 911 4.53 -53.30 -22.09
C ASP A 911 3.50 -53.73 -23.16
N PRO A 912 3.18 -55.03 -23.27
CA PRO A 912 2.12 -55.51 -24.16
C PRO A 912 0.71 -55.11 -23.71
N SER A 913 0.50 -54.43 -22.59
CA SER A 913 -0.82 -53.93 -22.16
C SER A 913 -1.19 -52.54 -22.71
N ILE A 914 -0.26 -51.83 -23.37
CA ILE A 914 -0.53 -50.50 -23.97
C ILE A 914 -1.08 -50.66 -25.39
N TYR A 915 -2.37 -50.99 -25.48
CA TYR A 915 -3.16 -50.98 -26.72
C TYR A 915 -4.20 -49.87 -26.68
N ILE A 916 -4.38 -49.15 -27.80
CA ILE A 916 -5.54 -48.29 -27.99
C ILE A 916 -6.54 -49.08 -28.84
N ASN A 917 -7.67 -49.45 -28.25
CA ASN A 917 -8.73 -50.15 -28.94
C ASN A 917 -9.49 -49.15 -29.84
N PHE A 918 -9.29 -49.22 -31.16
CA PHE A 918 -10.04 -48.44 -32.15
C PHE A 918 -11.33 -49.17 -32.60
N GLY A 919 -12.00 -49.85 -31.67
CA GLY A 919 -13.35 -50.39 -31.89
C GLY A 919 -13.44 -51.67 -32.73
N ASP A 920 -12.33 -52.27 -33.14
CA ASP A 920 -12.32 -53.59 -33.78
C ASP A 920 -11.20 -54.46 -33.20
N THR A 921 -11.59 -55.59 -32.63
CA THR A 921 -10.74 -56.57 -31.93
C THR A 921 -9.68 -57.23 -32.81
N ALA A 922 -9.66 -56.95 -34.12
CA ALA A 922 -8.76 -57.57 -35.09
C ALA A 922 -7.43 -56.82 -35.35
N ASN A 923 -7.23 -55.60 -34.85
CA ASN A 923 -6.00 -54.81 -35.07
C ASN A 923 -5.48 -54.16 -33.79
N LEU A 924 -4.94 -54.99 -32.89
CA LEU A 924 -4.19 -54.55 -31.71
C LEU A 924 -2.76 -54.17 -32.12
N ASN A 925 -2.54 -52.91 -32.49
CA ASN A 925 -1.19 -52.37 -32.71
C ASN A 925 -0.68 -51.72 -31.42
N GLN A 926 0.35 -52.30 -30.83
CA GLN A 926 1.03 -51.78 -29.64
C GLN A 926 1.57 -50.36 -29.94
N GLN A 927 1.41 -49.40 -29.03
CA GLN A 927 1.62 -47.96 -29.31
C GLN A 927 2.84 -47.35 -28.59
N ASN A 928 3.74 -48.17 -28.04
CA ASN A 928 4.81 -47.69 -27.16
C ASN A 928 5.64 -46.56 -27.80
N LEU A 929 6.03 -46.72 -29.07
CA LEU A 929 6.81 -45.70 -29.80
C LEU A 929 5.96 -44.63 -30.51
N ASN A 930 4.62 -44.69 -30.43
CA ASN A 930 3.76 -43.59 -30.85
C ASN A 930 3.56 -42.56 -29.74
N ASN A 931 3.69 -42.97 -28.48
CA ASN A 931 3.46 -42.10 -27.32
C ASN A 931 4.74 -41.73 -26.55
N PHE A 932 5.79 -42.54 -26.66
CA PHE A 932 7.04 -42.33 -25.94
C PHE A 932 8.23 -42.36 -26.90
N ASP A 933 9.21 -41.50 -26.65
CA ASP A 933 10.45 -41.48 -27.42
C ASP A 933 11.51 -42.41 -26.84
N ASN A 934 11.36 -42.87 -25.59
CA ASN A 934 12.34 -43.69 -24.88
C ASN A 934 11.72 -45.00 -24.39
N VAL A 935 12.04 -46.13 -25.03
CA VAL A 935 11.45 -47.45 -24.72
C VAL A 935 12.53 -48.46 -24.34
N VAL A 936 12.31 -49.18 -23.24
CA VAL A 936 13.13 -50.32 -22.81
C VAL A 936 12.46 -51.60 -23.28
N ALA A 937 13.05 -52.24 -24.28
CA ALA A 937 12.57 -53.47 -24.89
C ALA A 937 13.27 -54.69 -24.26
N THR A 938 12.66 -55.34 -23.27
CA THR A 938 13.23 -56.55 -22.64
C THR A 938 12.69 -57.82 -23.28
N ARG A 939 13.58 -58.74 -23.64
CA ARG A 939 13.23 -60.05 -24.23
C ARG A 939 13.22 -61.17 -23.18
N GLY A 940 12.17 -61.99 -23.18
CA GLY A 940 12.14 -63.28 -22.49
C GLY A 940 12.61 -64.43 -23.40
N SER A 941 11.74 -65.43 -23.60
CA SER A 941 12.01 -66.56 -24.51
C SER A 941 11.76 -66.26 -26.00
N TRP A 942 10.95 -65.25 -26.30
CA TRP A 942 10.53 -64.86 -27.65
C TRP A 942 10.78 -63.37 -27.88
N ASP A 943 10.91 -62.96 -29.14
CA ASP A 943 11.01 -61.55 -29.52
C ASP A 943 9.70 -60.85 -29.15
N GLU A 944 9.81 -59.75 -28.41
CA GLU A 944 8.67 -58.91 -28.11
C GLU A 944 8.47 -57.91 -29.26
N ASN A 945 7.22 -57.64 -29.60
CA ASN A 945 6.92 -56.66 -30.64
C ASN A 945 7.36 -55.27 -30.15
N VAL A 946 8.04 -54.51 -31.01
CA VAL A 946 8.39 -53.10 -30.78
C VAL A 946 8.05 -52.33 -32.05
N PRO A 947 6.77 -52.02 -32.27
CA PRO A 947 6.32 -51.41 -33.51
C PRO A 947 6.83 -49.97 -33.60
N LEU A 948 7.72 -49.73 -34.56
CA LEU A 948 8.09 -48.38 -34.97
C LEU A 948 6.99 -47.77 -35.83
N PRO A 949 6.68 -46.47 -35.69
CA PRO A 949 5.83 -45.78 -36.66
C PRO A 949 6.59 -45.54 -37.97
N TRP A 950 5.89 -45.67 -39.09
CA TRP A 950 6.47 -45.54 -40.44
C TRP A 950 5.75 -44.48 -41.31
N THR A 951 5.15 -43.48 -40.66
CA THR A 951 4.39 -42.39 -41.31
C THR A 951 5.16 -41.06 -41.33
N LEU A 952 4.76 -40.16 -42.23
CA LEU A 952 5.42 -38.87 -42.50
C LEU A 952 5.62 -38.00 -41.25
N ASP A 953 4.67 -38.04 -40.30
CA ASP A 953 4.71 -37.28 -39.04
C ASP A 953 5.94 -37.55 -38.16
N ASN A 954 6.69 -38.62 -38.46
CA ASN A 954 7.89 -39.00 -37.73
C ASN A 954 9.17 -38.51 -38.41
N SER A 955 9.09 -37.79 -39.54
CA SER A 955 10.28 -37.17 -40.14
C SER A 955 10.89 -36.17 -39.16
N GLY A 956 12.19 -36.32 -38.87
CA GLY A 956 12.92 -35.52 -37.88
C GLY A 956 12.75 -35.95 -36.42
N ARG A 957 11.90 -36.94 -36.11
CA ARG A 957 11.69 -37.45 -34.74
C ARG A 957 12.86 -38.33 -34.31
N ARG A 958 13.32 -38.17 -33.06
CA ARG A 958 14.35 -39.03 -32.44
C ARG A 958 13.71 -40.02 -31.46
N VAL A 959 14.10 -41.27 -31.54
CA VAL A 959 13.62 -42.36 -30.69
C VAL A 959 14.80 -43.15 -30.13
N CYS A 960 14.76 -43.50 -28.85
CA CYS A 960 15.73 -44.35 -28.16
C CYS A 960 15.09 -45.68 -27.74
N ILE A 961 15.73 -46.78 -28.14
CA ILE A 961 15.36 -48.14 -27.75
C ILE A 961 16.51 -48.72 -26.92
N VAL A 962 16.18 -49.31 -25.77
CA VAL A 962 17.15 -49.97 -24.88
C VAL A 962 16.77 -51.43 -24.70
N ASN A 963 17.66 -52.35 -25.06
CA ASN A 963 17.48 -53.78 -24.83
C ASN A 963 18.41 -54.26 -23.72
N TYR A 964 18.08 -54.03 -22.45
CA TYR A 964 18.89 -54.54 -21.36
C TYR A 964 18.07 -54.94 -20.12
N GLN A 965 17.69 -53.99 -19.28
CA GLN A 965 17.06 -54.28 -18.00
C GLN A 965 15.96 -53.26 -17.71
N TRP A 966 14.79 -53.76 -17.29
CA TRP A 966 13.74 -52.95 -16.68
C TRP A 966 13.40 -53.55 -15.32
N ARG A 967 13.64 -52.78 -14.24
CA ARG A 967 13.52 -53.27 -12.86
C ARG A 967 14.29 -54.58 -12.66
N SER A 968 13.64 -55.68 -12.29
CA SER A 968 14.26 -57.00 -12.09
C SER A 968 14.36 -57.85 -13.36
N THR A 969 13.76 -57.43 -14.48
CA THR A 969 13.72 -58.19 -15.73
C THR A 969 14.92 -57.85 -16.60
N ILE A 970 15.74 -58.85 -16.94
CA ILE A 970 16.91 -58.71 -17.81
C ILE A 970 16.63 -59.41 -19.15
N SER A 971 16.84 -58.69 -20.25
CA SER A 971 16.71 -59.18 -21.62
C SER A 971 17.62 -60.37 -21.89
N GLN A 972 17.06 -61.43 -22.48
CA GLN A 972 17.77 -62.64 -22.89
C GLN A 972 17.78 -62.77 -24.41
N GLY A 973 18.97 -62.96 -25.01
CA GLY A 973 19.12 -63.18 -26.45
C GLY A 973 19.08 -61.89 -27.30
N VAL A 974 18.95 -62.08 -28.61
CA VAL A 974 18.88 -61.01 -29.62
C VAL A 974 17.41 -60.70 -29.92
N MET A 975 17.06 -59.42 -30.04
CA MET A 975 15.75 -58.94 -30.47
C MET A 975 15.85 -58.31 -31.86
N SER A 976 14.79 -58.39 -32.65
CA SER A 976 14.76 -57.90 -34.04
C SER A 976 13.54 -57.00 -34.31
N ILE A 977 13.71 -55.95 -35.13
CA ILE A 977 12.59 -55.16 -35.68
C ILE A 977 12.68 -55.17 -37.20
N THR A 978 11.58 -55.49 -37.87
CA THR A 978 11.50 -55.58 -39.33
C THR A 978 10.74 -54.37 -39.90
N ALA A 979 11.33 -53.75 -40.93
CA ALA A 979 10.73 -52.64 -41.65
C ALA A 979 9.61 -53.12 -42.60
N PRO A 980 8.51 -52.36 -42.77
CA PRO A 980 7.50 -52.62 -43.77
C PRO A 980 8.05 -52.54 -45.20
N TYR A 981 7.34 -53.14 -46.15
CA TYR A 981 7.72 -53.09 -47.57
C TYR A 981 7.90 -51.65 -48.07
N GLY A 982 9.05 -51.37 -48.69
CA GLY A 982 9.42 -50.03 -49.20
C GLY A 982 9.94 -49.05 -48.13
N LYS A 983 10.17 -49.51 -46.90
CA LYS A 983 10.83 -48.74 -45.81
C LYS A 983 12.09 -49.46 -45.34
N TYR A 984 13.04 -48.71 -44.78
CA TYR A 984 14.35 -49.26 -44.41
C TYR A 984 14.89 -48.69 -43.10
N PHE A 985 15.81 -49.43 -42.48
CA PHE A 985 16.78 -48.88 -41.56
C PHE A 985 18.02 -48.46 -42.35
N PHE A 986 18.57 -47.29 -42.04
CA PHE A 986 19.80 -46.79 -42.64
C PHE A 986 20.89 -46.80 -41.57
N GLU A 987 21.90 -47.66 -41.74
CA GLU A 987 23.03 -47.82 -40.81
C GLU A 987 24.30 -48.06 -41.63
N ASP A 988 25.36 -47.29 -41.34
CA ASP A 988 26.68 -47.39 -41.97
C ASP A 988 26.66 -47.35 -43.51
N GLY A 989 25.77 -46.54 -44.09
CA GLY A 989 25.61 -46.39 -45.55
C GLY A 989 24.86 -47.53 -46.23
N ILE A 990 24.27 -48.47 -45.47
CA ILE A 990 23.54 -49.63 -45.98
C ILE A 990 22.05 -49.51 -45.64
N GLN A 991 21.19 -49.89 -46.58
CA GLN A 991 19.76 -50.09 -46.36
C GLN A 991 19.49 -51.50 -45.82
N LYS A 992 18.85 -51.59 -44.65
CA LYS A 992 18.53 -52.87 -43.99
C LYS A 992 17.01 -53.02 -43.83
N SER A 993 16.48 -54.20 -44.17
CA SER A 993 15.06 -54.54 -43.96
C SER A 993 14.75 -54.94 -42.51
N THR A 994 15.77 -55.30 -41.73
CA THR A 994 15.65 -55.70 -40.32
C THR A 994 16.83 -55.14 -39.55
N ILE A 995 16.58 -54.61 -38.36
CA ILE A 995 17.62 -54.28 -37.37
C ILE A 995 17.55 -55.26 -36.21
N THR A 996 18.70 -55.75 -35.76
CA THR A 996 18.82 -56.68 -34.63
C THR A 996 19.67 -56.06 -33.54
N PHE A 997 19.35 -56.31 -32.27
CA PHE A 997 20.05 -55.75 -31.12
C PHE A 997 19.97 -56.63 -29.87
N SER A 998 21.00 -56.60 -29.05
CA SER A 998 21.09 -57.39 -27.82
C SER A 998 21.97 -56.69 -26.79
N ARG A 999 21.45 -56.38 -25.60
CA ARG A 999 22.23 -55.69 -24.54
C ARG A 999 22.82 -54.35 -24.99
N GLU A 1000 22.07 -53.66 -25.83
CA GLU A 1000 22.45 -52.43 -26.52
C GLU A 1000 21.38 -51.35 -26.36
N THR A 1001 21.79 -50.10 -26.55
CA THR A 1001 20.89 -48.98 -26.84
C THR A 1001 21.05 -48.55 -28.30
N ILE A 1002 19.94 -48.25 -28.96
CA ILE A 1002 19.87 -47.74 -30.32
C ILE A 1002 19.10 -46.42 -30.31
N GLU A 1003 19.66 -45.40 -30.93
CA GLU A 1003 18.98 -44.15 -31.25
C GLU A 1003 18.68 -44.08 -32.75
N LEU A 1004 17.43 -43.80 -33.07
CA LEU A 1004 16.88 -43.71 -34.41
C LEU A 1004 16.42 -42.28 -34.70
N LEU A 1005 16.69 -41.78 -35.91
CA LEU A 1005 16.15 -40.53 -36.43
C LEU A 1005 15.23 -40.83 -37.62
N GLY A 1006 13.99 -40.40 -37.55
CA GLY A 1006 13.03 -40.59 -38.64
C GLY A 1006 13.41 -39.77 -39.86
N TYR A 1007 13.39 -40.39 -41.03
CA TYR A 1007 13.80 -39.79 -42.30
C TYR A 1007 12.66 -39.86 -43.31
N GLY A 1008 12.20 -38.70 -43.76
CA GLY A 1008 11.19 -38.52 -44.80
C GLY A 1008 11.30 -37.13 -45.42
N ASP A 1009 10.72 -36.94 -46.61
CA ASP A 1009 10.56 -35.63 -47.23
C ASP A 1009 9.21 -34.99 -46.83
N ASP A 1010 8.59 -34.18 -47.69
CA ASP A 1010 7.28 -33.57 -47.48
C ASP A 1010 6.09 -34.47 -47.90
N VAL A 1011 6.35 -35.66 -48.46
CA VAL A 1011 5.33 -36.59 -48.98
C VAL A 1011 5.50 -38.03 -48.50
N THR A 1012 6.74 -38.50 -48.30
CA THR A 1012 7.12 -39.89 -48.08
C THR A 1012 8.05 -40.04 -46.88
N PHE A 1013 7.67 -40.90 -45.94
CA PHE A 1013 8.59 -41.39 -44.90
C PHE A 1013 9.45 -42.53 -45.46
N PHE A 1014 10.77 -42.39 -45.55
CA PHE A 1014 11.65 -43.42 -46.12
C PHE A 1014 12.06 -44.48 -45.10
N GLY A 1015 12.19 -44.11 -43.82
CA GLY A 1015 12.52 -45.04 -42.75
C GLY A 1015 13.30 -44.41 -41.61
N TRP A 1016 14.06 -45.22 -40.87
CA TRP A 1016 14.76 -44.79 -39.65
C TRP A 1016 16.28 -44.86 -39.84
N ILE A 1017 16.98 -43.75 -39.58
CA ILE A 1017 18.43 -43.67 -39.58
C ILE A 1017 18.95 -44.06 -38.20
N VAL A 1018 19.84 -45.03 -38.11
CA VAL A 1018 20.57 -45.34 -36.88
C VAL A 1018 21.65 -44.27 -36.70
N ILE A 1019 21.47 -43.40 -35.71
CA ILE A 1019 22.39 -42.29 -35.44
C ILE A 1019 23.39 -42.61 -34.33
N ASN A 1020 23.03 -43.53 -33.44
CA ASN A 1020 23.90 -43.98 -32.36
C ASN A 1020 23.51 -45.39 -31.95
N ARG A 1021 24.51 -46.21 -31.66
CA ARG A 1021 24.34 -47.56 -31.17
C ARG A 1021 25.44 -47.85 -30.16
N ARG A 1022 25.08 -48.25 -28.95
CA ARG A 1022 26.04 -48.47 -27.86
C ARG A 1022 25.73 -49.75 -27.10
N ASP A 1023 26.76 -50.53 -26.86
CA ASP A 1023 26.75 -51.64 -25.92
C ASP A 1023 26.44 -51.14 -24.51
N MET A 1024 25.48 -51.77 -23.83
CA MET A 1024 25.15 -51.43 -22.45
C MET A 1024 25.84 -52.35 -21.45
N MET A 1025 25.73 -53.66 -21.64
CA MET A 1025 26.26 -54.68 -20.72
C MET A 1025 26.71 -55.92 -21.48
N CYS A 1026 27.65 -55.70 -22.40
CA CYS A 1026 28.34 -56.75 -23.14
C CYS A 1026 29.47 -57.34 -22.28
N SER A 1027 29.73 -58.64 -22.44
CA SER A 1027 30.74 -59.36 -21.64
C SER A 1027 32.19 -59.07 -22.07
N GLY A 1028 32.41 -58.38 -23.19
CA GLY A 1028 33.72 -57.93 -23.68
C GLY A 1028 33.80 -56.41 -23.77
N ARG A 1029 35.01 -55.84 -23.60
CA ARG A 1029 35.29 -54.41 -23.83
C ARG A 1029 35.61 -54.20 -25.31
N TYR A 1030 34.79 -53.46 -26.05
CA TYR A 1030 35.01 -53.13 -27.47
C TYR A 1030 35.56 -51.70 -27.59
N GLY A 1031 36.69 -51.52 -28.30
CA GLY A 1031 37.30 -50.22 -28.56
C GLY A 1031 36.55 -49.42 -29.64
N ASN A 1032 37.08 -48.26 -30.05
CA ASN A 1032 36.53 -47.49 -31.18
C ASN A 1032 36.59 -48.30 -32.49
N TYR A 1033 35.57 -48.16 -33.35
CA TYR A 1033 35.47 -48.87 -34.61
C TYR A 1033 36.47 -48.30 -35.64
N LEU A 1034 37.37 -49.15 -36.15
CA LEU A 1034 38.21 -48.83 -37.32
C LEU A 1034 37.41 -49.13 -38.60
N GLN A 1035 37.48 -48.25 -39.61
CA GLN A 1035 36.78 -48.42 -40.89
C GLN A 1035 37.41 -49.50 -41.78
N VAL A 1036 37.28 -50.77 -41.39
CA VAL A 1036 37.79 -51.92 -42.14
C VAL A 1036 36.89 -52.20 -43.35
N LEU A 1037 37.41 -51.99 -44.55
CA LEU A 1037 36.73 -52.32 -45.81
C LEU A 1037 36.80 -53.83 -46.11
N ALA A 1038 37.95 -54.45 -45.84
CA ALA A 1038 38.12 -55.88 -46.05
C ALA A 1038 39.14 -56.49 -45.08
N SER A 1039 39.01 -57.79 -44.84
CA SER A 1039 40.03 -58.59 -44.15
C SER A 1039 40.11 -59.97 -44.75
N GLY A 1040 41.28 -60.58 -44.75
CA GLY A 1040 41.45 -61.90 -45.31
C GLY A 1040 42.74 -62.60 -44.90
N VAL A 1041 42.74 -63.91 -45.12
CA VAL A 1041 43.90 -64.78 -44.96
C VAL A 1041 44.21 -65.39 -46.32
N VAL A 1042 45.45 -65.20 -46.75
CA VAL A 1042 46.01 -65.82 -47.95
C VAL A 1042 46.83 -67.03 -47.51
N THR A 1043 46.49 -68.20 -48.03
CA THR A 1043 47.18 -69.46 -47.74
C THR A 1043 47.79 -70.02 -49.01
N LEU A 1044 49.06 -70.38 -48.92
CA LEU A 1044 49.83 -70.99 -49.99
C LEU A 1044 50.03 -72.49 -49.73
N SER A 1045 49.92 -73.29 -50.79
CA SER A 1045 50.34 -74.69 -50.82
C SER A 1045 51.13 -74.97 -52.11
N GLY A 1046 52.45 -75.09 -52.00
CA GLY A 1046 53.34 -75.15 -53.16
C GLY A 1046 53.33 -73.84 -53.94
N THR A 1047 52.82 -73.86 -55.18
CA THR A 1047 52.64 -72.68 -56.04
C THR A 1047 51.18 -72.20 -56.13
N SER A 1048 50.25 -72.89 -55.47
CA SER A 1048 48.81 -72.60 -55.49
C SER A 1048 48.44 -71.62 -54.38
N VAL A 1049 47.75 -70.53 -54.75
CA VAL A 1049 47.27 -69.49 -53.83
C VAL A 1049 45.76 -69.58 -53.61
N SER A 1050 45.34 -69.41 -52.36
CA SER A 1050 43.92 -69.30 -52.00
C SER A 1050 43.70 -68.18 -50.99
N MET A 1051 42.52 -67.56 -51.01
CA MET A 1051 42.17 -66.46 -50.11
C MET A 1051 40.81 -66.70 -49.46
N LYS A 1052 40.77 -66.62 -48.14
CA LYS A 1052 39.53 -66.49 -47.36
C LYS A 1052 39.36 -65.03 -46.98
N GLN A 1053 38.19 -64.46 -47.22
CA GLN A 1053 37.97 -63.01 -47.12
C GLN A 1053 36.63 -62.67 -46.47
N LYS A 1054 36.56 -61.48 -45.90
CA LYS A 1054 35.35 -60.80 -45.45
C LYS A 1054 35.44 -59.33 -45.85
N THR A 1055 34.50 -58.87 -46.67
CA THR A 1055 34.37 -57.48 -47.14
C THR A 1055 33.17 -56.80 -46.48
N TYR A 1056 33.18 -55.47 -46.38
CA TYR A 1056 32.14 -54.71 -45.68
C TYR A 1056 30.76 -54.78 -46.36
N ASP A 1057 30.73 -54.96 -47.69
CA ASP A 1057 29.52 -54.97 -48.51
C ASP A 1057 29.18 -56.35 -49.10
N GLY A 1058 30.02 -57.36 -48.84
CA GLY A 1058 29.85 -58.73 -49.36
C GLY A 1058 30.43 -58.99 -50.76
N ASN A 1059 30.99 -57.99 -51.45
CA ASN A 1059 31.63 -58.20 -52.76
C ASN A 1059 32.96 -58.99 -52.63
N ARG A 1060 33.30 -59.80 -53.63
CA ARG A 1060 34.49 -60.68 -53.58
C ARG A 1060 35.75 -59.99 -54.10
N MET A 1061 36.83 -60.00 -53.32
CA MET A 1061 38.21 -59.75 -53.79
C MET A 1061 38.79 -60.99 -54.45
N THR A 1062 39.83 -60.81 -55.27
CA THR A 1062 40.58 -61.91 -55.92
C THR A 1062 42.08 -61.79 -55.67
N ILE A 1063 42.81 -62.90 -55.85
CA ILE A 1063 44.26 -62.96 -55.68
C ILE A 1063 44.93 -63.59 -56.91
N SER A 1064 46.11 -63.12 -57.27
CA SER A 1064 46.95 -63.70 -58.32
C SER A 1064 48.42 -63.75 -57.89
N ARG A 1065 49.08 -64.89 -58.12
CA ARG A 1065 50.54 -65.03 -57.96
C ARG A 1065 51.23 -64.53 -59.22
N THR A 1066 52.17 -63.60 -59.08
CA THR A 1066 52.83 -62.93 -60.21
C THR A 1066 54.30 -63.33 -60.37
N ALA A 1067 54.99 -63.66 -59.28
CA ALA A 1067 56.34 -64.24 -59.28
C ALA A 1067 56.57 -65.02 -57.97
N VAL A 1068 57.77 -65.57 -57.78
CA VAL A 1068 58.14 -66.21 -56.51
C VAL A 1068 58.02 -65.18 -55.37
N GLY A 1069 57.22 -65.51 -54.35
CA GLY A 1069 56.96 -64.63 -53.21
C GLY A 1069 56.27 -63.30 -53.56
N ARG A 1070 55.60 -63.17 -54.71
CA ARG A 1070 54.88 -61.95 -55.13
C ARG A 1070 53.43 -62.20 -55.48
N TYR A 1071 52.54 -61.41 -54.89
CA TYR A 1071 51.09 -61.54 -55.04
C TYR A 1071 50.42 -60.19 -55.30
N THR A 1072 49.37 -60.20 -56.12
CA THR A 1072 48.47 -59.07 -56.35
C THR A 1072 47.10 -59.41 -55.80
N ILE A 1073 46.54 -58.53 -54.96
CA ILE A 1073 45.21 -58.67 -54.38
C ILE A 1073 44.32 -57.59 -55.00
N ASN A 1074 43.31 -57.99 -55.77
CA ASN A 1074 42.39 -57.07 -56.44
C ASN A 1074 41.16 -56.82 -55.56
N LEU A 1075 40.89 -55.54 -55.32
CA LEU A 1075 39.73 -55.05 -54.60
C LEU A 1075 38.54 -54.92 -55.58
N PRO A 1076 37.30 -55.19 -55.14
CA PRO A 1076 36.12 -54.97 -55.96
C PRO A 1076 35.75 -53.49 -56.10
N TRP A 1077 36.46 -52.59 -55.41
CA TRP A 1077 36.20 -51.15 -55.36
C TRP A 1077 37.32 -50.35 -56.02
N ASN A 1078 36.97 -49.22 -56.63
CA ASN A 1078 37.94 -48.20 -57.03
C ASN A 1078 38.06 -47.15 -55.92
N LEU A 1079 39.13 -47.26 -55.13
CA LEU A 1079 39.40 -46.44 -53.96
C LEU A 1079 40.38 -45.29 -54.24
N SER A 1080 40.86 -45.14 -55.48
CA SER A 1080 41.83 -44.10 -55.89
C SER A 1080 43.11 -44.01 -55.03
N GLY A 1081 43.46 -45.08 -54.31
CA GLY A 1081 44.61 -45.11 -53.39
C GLY A 1081 44.30 -44.64 -51.95
N ASN A 1082 43.06 -44.24 -51.65
CA ASN A 1082 42.63 -43.77 -50.31
C ASN A 1082 42.31 -44.93 -49.36
N TYR A 1083 43.28 -45.83 -49.18
CA TYR A 1083 43.20 -46.88 -48.20
C TYR A 1083 44.59 -47.29 -47.72
N PHE A 1084 44.65 -47.81 -46.51
CA PHE A 1084 45.86 -48.37 -45.92
C PHE A 1084 45.68 -49.87 -45.71
N VAL A 1085 46.73 -50.65 -45.95
CA VAL A 1085 46.71 -52.11 -45.77
C VAL A 1085 47.64 -52.48 -44.63
N GLN A 1086 47.09 -53.13 -43.61
CA GLN A 1086 47.86 -53.75 -42.54
C GLN A 1086 47.99 -55.24 -42.82
N MET A 1087 49.20 -55.77 -42.79
CA MET A 1087 49.47 -57.19 -43.06
C MET A 1087 50.41 -57.79 -42.04
N THR A 1088 50.31 -59.10 -41.86
CA THR A 1088 51.26 -59.89 -41.07
C THR A 1088 51.51 -61.23 -41.75
N GLY A 1089 52.73 -61.74 -41.65
CA GLY A 1089 53.04 -63.09 -42.11
C GLY A 1089 52.21 -64.12 -41.35
N TYR A 1090 51.74 -65.16 -42.06
CA TYR A 1090 51.00 -66.26 -41.46
C TYR A 1090 51.89 -67.49 -41.46
N TYR A 1091 52.34 -67.90 -40.27
CA TYR A 1091 53.36 -68.94 -40.11
C TYR A 1091 52.86 -70.30 -40.61
N THR A 1092 53.57 -70.84 -41.61
CA THR A 1092 53.39 -72.21 -42.12
C THR A 1092 54.75 -72.90 -42.21
N ASN A 1093 55.35 -73.16 -41.04
CA ASN A 1093 56.67 -73.79 -40.81
C ASN A 1093 57.92 -72.91 -40.95
N THR A 1094 57.86 -71.79 -41.68
CA THR A 1094 58.95 -70.80 -41.76
C THR A 1094 58.41 -69.41 -41.42
N PRO A 1095 59.11 -68.59 -40.59
CA PRO A 1095 58.74 -67.20 -40.39
C PRO A 1095 58.88 -66.43 -41.71
N ILE A 1096 57.81 -65.77 -42.13
CA ILE A 1096 57.78 -64.98 -43.37
C ILE A 1096 57.54 -63.51 -43.01
N TYR A 1097 58.38 -62.64 -43.54
CA TYR A 1097 58.17 -61.19 -43.58
C TYR A 1097 57.27 -60.86 -44.76
N VAL A 1098 56.21 -60.09 -44.51
CA VAL A 1098 55.30 -59.62 -45.56
C VAL A 1098 55.43 -58.11 -45.73
N THR A 1099 55.56 -57.65 -46.97
CA THR A 1099 55.77 -56.23 -47.30
C THR A 1099 54.74 -55.78 -48.34
N VAL A 1100 54.08 -54.63 -48.09
CA VAL A 1100 53.30 -53.95 -49.13
C VAL A 1100 54.28 -53.32 -50.12
N MET A 1101 54.24 -53.74 -51.37
CA MET A 1101 55.08 -53.15 -52.42
C MET A 1101 54.46 -51.91 -53.06
N GLY A 1102 53.13 -51.79 -53.01
CA GLY A 1102 52.42 -50.65 -53.57
C GLY A 1102 50.91 -50.77 -53.38
N VAL A 1103 50.27 -49.62 -53.26
CA VAL A 1103 48.82 -49.45 -53.11
C VAL A 1103 48.31 -48.72 -54.35
N TYR A 1104 47.29 -49.26 -55.02
CA TYR A 1104 46.72 -48.72 -56.25
C TYR A 1104 45.20 -48.64 -56.14
N SER A 1105 44.57 -47.92 -57.07
CA SER A 1105 43.13 -47.63 -57.03
C SER A 1105 42.24 -48.85 -56.87
N THR A 1106 42.59 -49.99 -57.46
CA THR A 1106 41.77 -51.22 -57.45
C THR A 1106 42.51 -52.46 -56.95
N TYR A 1107 43.76 -52.36 -56.52
CA TYR A 1107 44.54 -53.50 -56.03
C TYR A 1107 45.75 -53.05 -55.21
N PHE A 1108 46.31 -53.96 -54.41
CA PHE A 1108 47.61 -53.76 -53.77
C PHE A 1108 48.53 -54.96 -54.04
N GLN A 1109 49.84 -54.70 -53.98
CA GLN A 1109 50.88 -55.70 -54.24
C GLN A 1109 51.62 -56.05 -52.97
N VAL A 1110 51.94 -57.34 -52.84
CA VAL A 1110 52.53 -57.93 -51.64
C VAL A 1110 53.75 -58.76 -52.03
N GLN A 1111 54.84 -58.62 -51.27
CA GLN A 1111 56.01 -59.48 -51.34
C GLN A 1111 56.27 -60.19 -50.01
N THR A 1112 56.52 -61.49 -50.08
CA THR A 1112 56.90 -62.35 -48.96
C THR A 1112 58.36 -62.79 -49.09
N GLN A 1113 59.09 -62.81 -47.98
CA GLN A 1113 60.50 -63.20 -47.88
C GLN A 1113 60.79 -63.78 -46.50
N ASP A 1114 61.69 -64.74 -46.37
CA ASP A 1114 62.30 -65.15 -45.09
C ASP A 1114 63.78 -64.69 -44.99
N ASP A 1115 64.42 -64.38 -46.12
CA ASP A 1115 65.77 -63.84 -46.22
C ASP A 1115 65.88 -62.72 -47.29
N SER A 1116 67.09 -62.48 -47.82
CA SER A 1116 67.33 -61.46 -48.87
C SER A 1116 66.82 -61.85 -50.26
N SER A 1117 66.24 -63.04 -50.42
CA SER A 1117 65.62 -63.54 -51.63
C SER A 1117 64.09 -63.59 -51.51
N ALA A 1118 63.40 -63.63 -52.66
CA ALA A 1118 61.94 -63.70 -52.68
C ALA A 1118 61.47 -65.12 -52.37
N ASN A 1119 60.68 -65.30 -51.31
CA ASN A 1119 60.27 -66.61 -50.81
C ASN A 1119 58.75 -66.71 -50.73
N GLU A 1120 58.25 -67.89 -51.04
CA GLU A 1120 56.83 -68.21 -50.96
C GLU A 1120 56.31 -68.16 -49.52
N GLY A 1121 55.17 -67.50 -49.27
CA GLY A 1121 54.65 -67.37 -47.91
C GLY A 1121 53.18 -67.01 -47.80
N SER A 1122 52.53 -67.51 -46.73
CA SER A 1122 51.15 -67.18 -46.38
C SER A 1122 51.11 -65.87 -45.58
N PHE A 1123 50.02 -65.10 -45.66
CA PHE A 1123 49.87 -63.84 -44.92
C PHE A 1123 48.40 -63.50 -44.64
N CYS A 1124 48.18 -62.70 -43.60
CA CYS A 1124 46.89 -62.09 -43.30
C CYS A 1124 46.92 -60.61 -43.68
N PHE A 1125 45.78 -60.06 -44.06
CA PHE A 1125 45.64 -58.63 -44.36
C PHE A 1125 44.33 -58.06 -43.83
N GLN A 1126 44.34 -56.76 -43.54
CA GLN A 1126 43.18 -55.90 -43.33
C GLN A 1126 43.35 -54.62 -44.17
N VAL A 1127 42.27 -54.20 -44.81
CA VAL A 1127 42.19 -52.99 -45.63
C VAL A 1127 41.32 -51.99 -44.89
N PHE A 1128 41.89 -50.83 -44.56
CA PHE A 1128 41.21 -49.74 -43.89
C PHE A 1128 40.94 -48.61 -44.88
N SER A 1129 39.73 -48.05 -44.87
CA SER A 1129 39.45 -46.79 -45.54
C SER A 1129 40.27 -45.68 -44.89
N THR A 1130 40.90 -44.84 -45.69
CA THR A 1130 41.54 -43.59 -45.21
C THR A 1130 40.86 -42.37 -45.81
N ALA A 1131 39.69 -42.52 -46.43
CA ALA A 1131 38.95 -41.41 -47.03
C ALA A 1131 38.56 -40.32 -46.01
N ASP A 1132 38.50 -40.67 -44.73
CA ASP A 1132 38.20 -39.77 -43.61
C ASP A 1132 39.45 -39.34 -42.81
N TRP A 1133 40.66 -39.71 -43.27
CA TRP A 1133 41.90 -39.41 -42.54
C TRP A 1133 42.51 -38.04 -42.89
N ASP A 1134 41.86 -37.28 -43.78
CA ASP A 1134 42.13 -35.86 -44.05
C ASP A 1134 40.81 -35.06 -44.13
N LEU A 1135 40.07 -35.04 -43.01
CA LEU A 1135 39.01 -34.06 -42.71
C LEU A 1135 39.42 -33.14 -41.56
#